data_AF-A0A3A4F023-F1
#
_entry.id   AF-A0A3A4F023-F1
#
_cell.length_a   1.000
_cell.length_b   1.000
_cell.length_c   1.000
_cell.angle_alpha   90.00
_cell.angle_beta   90.00
_cell.angle_gamma   90.00
#
_symmetry.space_group_name_H-M   'P 1'
#
loop_
_entity.id
_entity.type
_entity.pdbx_description
1 polymer ?
#
loop_
_entity_poly.entity_id
_entity_poly.type
_entity_poly.pdbx_seq_one_letter_code
_entity_poly.pdbx_strand_id
1 'polypeptide(L)'
;MGEKPKVSGYPAHWEADVVLRDGAAAHLRPVGPEDAERLQRMHAAQSESSIYLRYFTYKSSLTEKELQRFTNVDHVSRVSMVVLLDDEIIGVGGFDTIDDTTEAEVSFNISDRHQGRGLGSVLLEHLAAAGREQGIERFSAEVLPENRKMLTVFSEAGYEVQRKYEDGVVLLEFPIDPTDRSRAVMEAREHRAEARSVGELLAPDHVAVVGASREYGSVGYHLVQNIVEGRFTGGVHSVNPDAFEVAGAPAFSSLAHIKQDIDLAVVAVPPERLLEVVADCGRHGVKGMLIVTSTDTDQQREVVRLARRWGMRVIGPASAGLINTSPGVSLNASLSPVMPVPGGVGLFSQSASMGISLYAQAHRRELGLSAVISAGNRADLSGNDAMQYFEDDDATRAVGIYLESFGNPRKFSRIARRLSLTKPVVVATTDLMGHRLPPGHEVRLSRAPLSAVDAMLTNSGVIQTGNHDSLMDVLEVLGTQPLPVGHTLGILANSPSVARLLADAAEANGLKPTAVIGDLDLDQTRLRAESSLTSALERLFEDHDVDSVAVCLQPTITGDHHDHSRAISMTARQYAKPMVMSLIGTLDADVPLNYIGNAGPVIETSALQQGVPIFSSPARSISALSKIVRYQTWRAQGVGEALIPEGLEGTKVARAADALLSEWLKTVEGAALRRLTQEETQQLLAHYGLEVLPSLSSDSPDAAAAAAEELGYPVAVKSTNVYLRHRLDLGGVQLNIDSEAMLRRVVSDMRRQLAKYGSPGLEVQSMAPTGQGCIVRAIEDPMIGPVLSFGMSGDAVDLLDDWAHAVPPLTDQDISRLLGTPKAAKKLFGHQGVPGVDFDALADTVQRVAMLKDNHAQVANIQLSPLLASPEGVSILHASVDIANPEQRTDSARRAMSRY
;
A
#
# COMPACT_ATOMS: atom_id res chain seq x y z
N MET A 1 -52.03 5.29 -13.52
CA MET A 1 -51.32 4.42 -14.50
C MET A 1 -49.92 4.29 -13.93
N GLY A 2 -49.63 3.18 -13.25
CA GLY A 2 -48.47 3.05 -12.38
C GLY A 2 -47.17 3.14 -13.17
N GLU A 3 -46.28 4.03 -12.73
CA GLU A 3 -44.88 4.05 -13.18
C GLU A 3 -44.28 2.67 -12.91
N LYS A 4 -43.77 2.02 -13.96
CA LYS A 4 -42.94 0.84 -13.79
C LYS A 4 -41.67 1.27 -13.04
N PRO A 5 -41.26 0.58 -11.97
CA PRO A 5 -40.00 0.88 -11.31
C PRO A 5 -38.87 0.73 -12.33
N LYS A 6 -37.96 1.71 -12.37
CA LYS A 6 -36.71 1.63 -13.14
C LYS A 6 -35.99 0.36 -12.67
N VAL A 7 -35.88 -0.63 -13.55
CA VAL A 7 -34.99 -1.77 -13.31
C VAL A 7 -33.57 -1.21 -13.37
N SER A 8 -33.00 -0.92 -12.21
CA SER A 8 -31.56 -0.74 -12.04
C SER A 8 -30.87 -2.01 -12.55
N GLY A 9 -29.88 -1.85 -13.43
CA GLY A 9 -29.13 -2.98 -13.97
C GLY A 9 -28.32 -3.70 -12.88
N TYR A 10 -27.88 -4.92 -13.17
CA TYR A 10 -27.05 -5.72 -12.26
C TYR A 10 -25.77 -4.95 -11.85
N PRO A 11 -25.52 -4.73 -10.53
CA PRO A 11 -24.42 -3.91 -10.06
C PRO A 11 -23.11 -4.71 -10.01
N ALA A 12 -22.50 -4.96 -11.17
CA ALA A 12 -21.27 -5.74 -11.30
C ALA A 12 -20.06 -5.17 -10.52
N HIS A 13 -20.08 -3.89 -10.15
CA HIS A 13 -19.05 -3.28 -9.31
C HIS A 13 -19.12 -3.73 -7.84
N TRP A 14 -20.18 -4.42 -7.41
CA TRP A 14 -20.29 -5.00 -6.07
C TRP A 14 -19.67 -6.39 -5.93
N GLU A 15 -19.29 -7.04 -7.03
CA GLU A 15 -18.62 -8.34 -6.97
C GLU A 15 -17.24 -8.25 -6.30
N ALA A 16 -16.82 -9.30 -5.61
CA ALA A 16 -15.50 -9.34 -5.02
C ALA A 16 -15.08 -10.78 -4.76
N ASP A 17 -13.82 -11.09 -5.03
CA ASP A 17 -13.20 -12.25 -4.40
C ASP A 17 -12.71 -11.85 -3.02
N VAL A 18 -12.90 -12.73 -2.03
CA VAL A 18 -12.55 -12.47 -0.63
C VAL A 18 -11.74 -13.65 -0.08
N VAL A 19 -10.79 -13.35 0.80
CA VAL A 19 -10.12 -14.38 1.60
C VAL A 19 -10.93 -14.58 2.87
N LEU A 20 -11.30 -15.81 3.20
CA LEU A 20 -12.06 -16.19 4.40
C LEU A 20 -11.15 -16.35 5.63
N ARG A 21 -11.74 -16.51 6.82
CA ARG A 21 -10.98 -16.62 8.09
C ARG A 21 -10.03 -17.82 8.13
N ASP A 22 -10.30 -18.84 7.34
CA ASP A 22 -9.47 -20.02 7.19
C ASP A 22 -8.45 -19.90 6.05
N GLY A 23 -8.32 -18.74 5.41
CA GLY A 23 -7.35 -18.50 4.34
C GLY A 23 -7.83 -18.89 2.94
N ALA A 24 -8.99 -19.55 2.81
CA ALA A 24 -9.56 -19.93 1.52
C ALA A 24 -10.14 -18.74 0.77
N ALA A 25 -10.11 -18.78 -0.56
CA ALA A 25 -10.83 -17.81 -1.39
C ALA A 25 -12.34 -18.11 -1.45
N ALA A 26 -13.15 -17.09 -1.71
CA ALA A 26 -14.57 -17.24 -2.05
C ALA A 26 -15.02 -16.07 -2.93
N HIS A 27 -16.04 -16.29 -3.74
CA HIS A 27 -16.58 -15.27 -4.65
C HIS A 27 -17.88 -14.69 -4.09
N LEU A 28 -17.92 -13.37 -3.88
CA LEU A 28 -19.09 -12.61 -3.46
C LEU A 28 -19.66 -11.85 -4.65
N ARG A 29 -20.97 -11.91 -4.86
CA ARG A 29 -21.67 -11.12 -5.88
C ARG A 29 -23.12 -10.81 -5.52
N PRO A 30 -23.74 -9.79 -6.14
CA PRO A 30 -25.19 -9.61 -6.08
C PRO A 30 -25.92 -10.89 -6.54
N VAL A 31 -27.07 -11.15 -5.92
CA VAL A 31 -27.94 -12.27 -6.32
C VAL A 31 -28.58 -12.00 -7.69
N GLY A 32 -28.77 -13.04 -8.48
CA GLY A 32 -29.54 -13.01 -9.72
C GLY A 32 -30.71 -14.00 -9.71
N PRO A 33 -31.72 -13.84 -10.59
CA PRO A 33 -32.87 -14.75 -10.66
C PRO A 33 -32.50 -16.23 -10.84
N GLU A 34 -31.39 -16.50 -11.52
CA GLU A 34 -30.81 -17.83 -11.76
C GLU A 34 -30.34 -18.55 -10.48
N ASP A 35 -30.16 -17.83 -9.38
CA ASP A 35 -29.71 -18.39 -8.10
C ASP A 35 -30.81 -19.15 -7.35
N ALA A 36 -32.06 -19.12 -7.82
CA ALA A 36 -33.20 -19.73 -7.12
C ALA A 36 -32.97 -21.21 -6.78
N GLU A 37 -32.44 -21.99 -7.73
CA GLU A 37 -32.14 -23.40 -7.50
C GLU A 37 -30.97 -23.61 -6.52
N ARG A 38 -29.91 -22.80 -6.65
CA ARG A 38 -28.75 -22.85 -5.76
C ARG A 38 -29.14 -22.50 -4.32
N LEU A 39 -29.98 -21.48 -4.16
CA LEU A 39 -30.52 -21.05 -2.87
C LEU A 39 -31.41 -22.13 -2.24
N GLN A 40 -32.25 -22.77 -3.05
CA GLN A 40 -33.10 -23.87 -2.59
C GLN A 40 -32.26 -25.08 -2.14
N ARG A 41 -31.18 -25.41 -2.85
CA ARG A 41 -30.22 -26.46 -2.43
C ARG A 41 -29.54 -26.13 -1.11
N MET A 42 -29.03 -24.90 -0.98
CA MET A 42 -28.43 -24.43 0.27
C MET A 42 -29.41 -24.54 1.44
N HIS A 43 -30.65 -24.04 1.27
CA HIS A 43 -31.69 -24.05 2.30
C HIS A 43 -32.07 -25.48 2.72
N ALA A 44 -32.29 -26.38 1.76
CA ALA A 44 -32.65 -27.77 2.03
C ALA A 44 -31.54 -28.56 2.76
N ALA A 45 -30.27 -28.12 2.63
CA ALA A 45 -29.13 -28.72 3.31
C ALA A 45 -28.91 -28.19 4.74
N GLN A 46 -29.69 -27.21 5.21
CA GLN A 46 -29.55 -26.65 6.56
C GLN A 46 -30.21 -27.54 7.62
N SER A 47 -29.67 -27.49 8.84
CA SER A 47 -30.32 -28.08 10.01
C SER A 47 -31.62 -27.35 10.37
N GLU A 48 -32.54 -28.07 11.04
CA GLU A 48 -33.80 -27.47 11.52
C GLU A 48 -33.56 -26.28 12.44
N SER A 49 -32.50 -26.35 13.26
CA SER A 49 -32.08 -25.26 14.14
C SER A 49 -31.70 -24.01 13.35
N SER A 50 -30.88 -24.12 12.30
CA SER A 50 -30.46 -22.97 11.51
C SER A 50 -31.61 -22.34 10.73
N ILE A 51 -32.53 -23.17 10.21
CA ILE A 51 -33.76 -22.70 9.57
C ILE A 51 -34.63 -21.93 10.57
N TYR A 52 -34.83 -22.49 11.77
CA TYR A 52 -35.61 -21.84 12.82
C TYR A 52 -34.99 -20.51 13.26
N LEU A 53 -33.67 -20.47 13.45
CA LEU A 53 -32.96 -19.25 13.83
C LEU A 53 -33.04 -18.13 12.77
N ARG A 54 -33.25 -18.47 11.50
CA ARG A 54 -33.37 -17.50 10.40
C ARG A 54 -34.80 -17.02 10.15
N TYR A 55 -35.78 -17.92 10.20
CA TYR A 55 -37.15 -17.67 9.77
C TYR A 55 -38.16 -17.64 10.92
N PHE A 56 -37.71 -17.89 12.15
CA PHE A 56 -38.53 -18.03 13.37
C PHE A 56 -39.61 -19.12 13.29
N THR A 57 -39.51 -19.97 12.27
CA THR A 57 -40.36 -21.11 12.02
C THR A 57 -39.61 -22.15 11.21
N TYR A 58 -39.98 -23.42 11.35
CA TYR A 58 -39.41 -24.48 10.55
C TYR A 58 -40.03 -24.50 9.15
N LYS A 59 -39.19 -24.51 8.12
CA LYS A 59 -39.57 -24.63 6.72
C LYS A 59 -38.60 -25.60 6.03
N SER A 60 -39.08 -26.77 5.63
CA SER A 60 -38.25 -27.78 4.94
C SER A 60 -37.78 -27.32 3.54
N SER A 61 -38.53 -26.42 2.91
CA SER A 61 -38.20 -25.83 1.61
C SER A 61 -38.73 -24.39 1.52
N LEU A 62 -38.16 -23.59 0.62
CA LEU A 62 -38.69 -22.28 0.30
C LEU A 62 -39.78 -22.43 -0.76
N THR A 63 -40.82 -21.62 -0.69
CA THR A 63 -41.85 -21.58 -1.73
C THR A 63 -41.34 -20.84 -2.96
N GLU A 64 -41.93 -21.10 -4.13
CA GLU A 64 -41.59 -20.38 -5.37
C GLU A 64 -41.68 -18.86 -5.23
N LYS A 65 -42.66 -18.37 -4.46
CA LYS A 65 -42.81 -16.94 -4.18
C LYS A 65 -41.68 -16.38 -3.31
N GLU A 66 -41.19 -17.16 -2.34
CA GLU A 66 -40.06 -16.75 -1.50
C GLU A 66 -38.75 -16.75 -2.30
N LEU A 67 -38.52 -17.78 -3.11
CA LEU A 67 -37.37 -17.82 -4.01
C LEU A 67 -37.38 -16.63 -4.96
N GLN A 68 -38.52 -16.36 -5.62
CA GLN A 68 -38.66 -15.18 -6.48
C GLN A 68 -38.42 -13.88 -5.71
N ARG A 69 -38.91 -13.77 -4.48
CA ARG A 69 -38.68 -12.59 -3.64
C ARG A 69 -37.21 -12.41 -3.28
N PHE A 70 -36.47 -13.48 -3.01
CA PHE A 70 -35.08 -13.42 -2.59
C PHE A 70 -34.08 -13.26 -3.74
N THR A 71 -34.44 -13.66 -4.96
CA THR A 71 -33.54 -13.61 -6.13
C THR A 71 -33.86 -12.50 -7.13
N ASN A 72 -35.12 -12.02 -7.20
CA ASN A 72 -35.50 -10.88 -8.04
C ASN A 72 -35.55 -9.61 -7.19
N VAL A 73 -34.40 -8.99 -6.98
CA VAL A 73 -34.25 -7.74 -6.23
C VAL A 73 -33.94 -6.57 -7.18
N ASP A 74 -34.25 -5.34 -6.78
CA ASP A 74 -34.01 -4.14 -7.60
C ASP A 74 -32.61 -3.55 -7.43
N HIS A 75 -31.85 -4.04 -6.46
CA HIS A 75 -30.53 -3.54 -6.06
C HIS A 75 -30.53 -2.06 -5.62
N VAL A 76 -31.68 -1.54 -5.21
CA VAL A 76 -31.86 -0.16 -4.72
C VAL A 76 -32.55 -0.22 -3.35
N SER A 77 -33.85 -0.52 -3.34
CA SER A 77 -34.63 -0.67 -2.10
C SER A 77 -34.49 -2.06 -1.48
N ARG A 78 -34.13 -3.04 -2.30
CA ARG A 78 -33.91 -4.43 -1.91
C ARG A 78 -32.57 -4.88 -2.49
N VAL A 79 -31.63 -5.21 -1.62
CA VAL A 79 -30.30 -5.68 -2.01
C VAL A 79 -30.09 -7.06 -1.40
N SER A 80 -29.56 -7.98 -2.20
CA SER A 80 -29.17 -9.31 -1.74
C SER A 80 -27.88 -9.74 -2.43
N MET A 81 -27.00 -10.36 -1.67
CA MET A 81 -25.67 -10.81 -2.05
C MET A 81 -25.48 -12.27 -1.66
N VAL A 82 -24.77 -13.01 -2.50
CA VAL A 82 -24.43 -14.41 -2.30
C VAL A 82 -22.91 -14.58 -2.23
N VAL A 83 -22.46 -15.51 -1.39
CA VAL A 83 -21.08 -15.99 -1.38
C VAL A 83 -21.06 -17.41 -1.94
N LEU A 84 -20.20 -17.64 -2.93
CA LEU A 84 -20.09 -18.86 -3.71
C LEU A 84 -18.75 -19.56 -3.47
N LEU A 85 -18.81 -20.89 -3.39
CA LEU A 85 -17.66 -21.80 -3.42
C LEU A 85 -18.05 -23.03 -4.23
N ASP A 86 -17.29 -23.36 -5.27
CA ASP A 86 -17.59 -24.42 -6.24
C ASP A 86 -19.04 -24.35 -6.77
N ASP A 87 -19.46 -23.14 -7.18
CA ASP A 87 -20.84 -22.83 -7.63
C ASP A 87 -21.97 -23.00 -6.60
N GLU A 88 -21.69 -23.52 -5.41
CA GLU A 88 -22.64 -23.64 -4.33
C GLU A 88 -22.69 -22.36 -3.51
N ILE A 89 -23.91 -21.94 -3.13
CA ILE A 89 -24.09 -20.80 -2.23
C ILE A 89 -23.74 -21.26 -0.82
N ILE A 90 -22.71 -20.65 -0.23
CA ILE A 90 -22.27 -20.93 1.15
C ILE A 90 -22.74 -19.86 2.15
N GLY A 91 -23.26 -18.74 1.65
CA GLY A 91 -23.91 -17.72 2.47
C GLY A 91 -24.70 -16.73 1.63
N VAL A 92 -25.74 -16.17 2.23
CA VAL A 92 -26.60 -15.13 1.65
C VAL A 92 -26.82 -14.04 2.67
N GLY A 93 -26.74 -12.79 2.24
CA GLY A 93 -27.11 -11.64 3.07
C GLY A 93 -27.83 -10.59 2.23
N GLY A 94 -28.74 -9.86 2.83
CA GLY A 94 -29.46 -8.80 2.13
C GLY A 94 -30.06 -7.78 3.08
N PHE A 95 -30.49 -6.66 2.52
CA PHE A 95 -31.31 -5.68 3.23
C PHE A 95 -32.53 -5.28 2.41
N ASP A 96 -33.62 -4.98 3.12
CA ASP A 96 -34.85 -4.38 2.56
C ASP A 96 -35.07 -3.02 3.26
N THR A 97 -35.30 -1.94 2.51
CA THR A 97 -35.57 -0.60 3.06
C THR A 97 -36.89 -0.55 3.81
N ILE A 98 -36.92 0.18 4.94
CA ILE A 98 -38.12 0.37 5.75
C ILE A 98 -38.79 1.68 5.33
N ASP A 99 -40.03 1.61 4.82
CA ASP A 99 -40.95 2.75 4.57
C ASP A 99 -40.32 4.04 3.97
N ASP A 100 -39.56 3.92 2.87
CA ASP A 100 -38.86 5.04 2.20
C ASP A 100 -37.97 5.90 3.13
N THR A 101 -37.49 5.32 4.23
CA THR A 101 -36.57 5.96 5.17
C THR A 101 -35.11 5.70 4.80
N THR A 102 -34.19 6.30 5.57
CA THR A 102 -32.76 6.00 5.52
C THR A 102 -32.37 4.75 6.33
N GLU A 103 -33.36 3.93 6.72
CA GLU A 103 -33.17 2.71 7.51
C GLU A 103 -33.50 1.47 6.68
N ALA A 104 -32.74 0.39 6.87
CA ALA A 104 -32.99 -0.89 6.21
C ALA A 104 -32.85 -2.07 7.18
N GLU A 105 -33.73 -3.06 7.04
CA GLU A 105 -33.65 -4.31 7.80
C GLU A 105 -32.64 -5.24 7.12
N VAL A 106 -31.60 -5.67 7.85
CA VAL A 106 -30.55 -6.55 7.34
C VAL A 106 -30.73 -7.99 7.83
N SER A 107 -30.45 -8.94 6.96
CA SER A 107 -30.62 -10.36 7.27
C SER A 107 -29.56 -11.25 6.61
N PHE A 108 -29.27 -12.38 7.25
CA PHE A 108 -28.19 -13.29 6.85
C PHE A 108 -28.59 -14.75 7.01
N ASN A 109 -28.15 -15.61 6.08
CA ASN A 109 -28.26 -17.06 6.19
C ASN A 109 -26.93 -17.68 5.74
N ILE A 110 -26.22 -18.37 6.65
CA ILE A 110 -24.91 -18.96 6.39
C ILE A 110 -25.03 -20.48 6.47
N SER A 111 -24.51 -21.16 5.44
CA SER A 111 -24.53 -22.62 5.38
C SER A 111 -23.85 -23.23 6.61
N ASP A 112 -24.53 -24.18 7.26
CA ASP A 112 -24.06 -24.88 8.47
C ASP A 112 -22.61 -25.39 8.35
N ARG A 113 -22.26 -25.95 7.19
CA ARG A 113 -20.90 -26.49 6.91
C ARG A 113 -19.83 -25.40 6.84
N HIS A 114 -20.22 -24.15 6.65
CA HIS A 114 -19.33 -23.01 6.43
C HIS A 114 -19.41 -21.95 7.53
N GLN A 115 -20.17 -22.19 8.61
CA GLN A 115 -20.20 -21.31 9.76
C GLN A 115 -18.82 -21.21 10.44
N GLY A 116 -18.51 -20.05 11.02
CA GLY A 116 -17.22 -19.79 11.66
C GLY A 116 -16.10 -19.35 10.70
N ARG A 117 -16.33 -19.37 9.39
CA ARG A 117 -15.36 -18.93 8.36
C ARG A 117 -15.35 -17.42 8.10
N GLY A 118 -16.11 -16.63 8.87
CA GLY A 118 -16.17 -15.17 8.77
C GLY A 118 -17.16 -14.60 7.73
N LEU A 119 -17.98 -15.46 7.11
CA LEU A 119 -18.91 -15.08 6.03
C LEU A 119 -19.91 -13.99 6.44
N GLY A 120 -20.48 -14.06 7.65
CA GLY A 120 -21.44 -13.05 8.13
C GLY A 120 -20.82 -11.66 8.23
N SER A 121 -19.56 -11.57 8.69
CA SER A 121 -18.83 -10.30 8.75
C SER A 121 -18.54 -9.76 7.35
N VAL A 122 -18.10 -10.61 6.42
CA VAL A 122 -17.85 -10.21 5.02
C VAL A 122 -19.13 -9.69 4.38
N LEU A 123 -20.25 -10.41 4.51
CA LEU A 123 -21.54 -9.97 3.97
C LEU A 123 -21.98 -8.65 4.60
N LEU A 124 -21.85 -8.48 5.91
CA LEU A 124 -22.20 -7.22 6.58
C LEU A 124 -21.36 -6.05 6.07
N GLU A 125 -20.04 -6.22 5.90
CA GLU A 125 -19.13 -5.20 5.38
C GLU A 125 -19.51 -4.77 3.95
N HIS A 126 -19.82 -5.73 3.08
CA HIS A 126 -20.22 -5.46 1.69
C HIS A 126 -21.64 -4.88 1.58
N LEU A 127 -22.59 -5.36 2.39
CA LEU A 127 -23.94 -4.79 2.46
C LEU A 127 -23.94 -3.37 3.03
N ALA A 128 -23.12 -3.08 4.04
CA ALA A 128 -22.98 -1.72 4.57
C ALA A 128 -22.37 -0.76 3.54
N ALA A 129 -21.45 -1.23 2.70
CA ALA A 129 -20.93 -0.44 1.58
C ALA A 129 -22.00 -0.20 0.50
N ALA A 130 -22.74 -1.24 0.10
CA ALA A 130 -23.85 -1.11 -0.84
C ALA A 130 -24.97 -0.21 -0.31
N GLY A 131 -25.34 -0.34 0.97
CA GLY A 131 -26.34 0.49 1.64
C GLY A 131 -25.97 1.97 1.61
N ARG A 132 -24.71 2.32 1.89
CA ARG A 132 -24.23 3.71 1.81
C ARG A 132 -24.33 4.28 0.40
N GLU A 133 -24.01 3.50 -0.63
CA GLU A 133 -24.19 3.92 -2.03
C GLU A 133 -25.65 4.18 -2.38
N GLN A 134 -26.60 3.52 -1.70
CA GLN A 134 -28.04 3.72 -1.85
C GLN A 134 -28.63 4.75 -0.87
N GLY A 135 -27.80 5.43 -0.07
CA GLY A 135 -28.26 6.46 0.88
C GLY A 135 -28.80 5.92 2.21
N ILE A 136 -28.56 4.65 2.54
CA ILE A 136 -28.91 4.07 3.85
C ILE A 136 -27.93 4.57 4.92
N GLU A 137 -28.47 4.93 6.08
CA GLU A 137 -27.71 5.45 7.22
C GLU A 137 -27.65 4.46 8.37
N ARG A 138 -28.67 3.61 8.52
CA ARG A 138 -28.81 2.68 9.64
C ARG A 138 -29.31 1.31 9.18
N PHE A 139 -28.76 0.27 9.79
CA PHE A 139 -29.32 -1.08 9.71
C PHE A 139 -30.03 -1.45 11.01
N SER A 140 -31.15 -2.14 10.85
CA SER A 140 -31.85 -2.85 11.92
C SER A 140 -31.83 -4.36 11.66
N ALA A 141 -31.83 -5.18 12.72
CA ALA A 141 -31.92 -6.63 12.61
C ALA A 141 -32.67 -7.24 13.79
N GLU A 142 -33.60 -8.14 13.49
CA GLU A 142 -34.26 -8.97 14.50
C GLU A 142 -33.52 -10.30 14.64
N VAL A 143 -33.07 -10.60 15.87
CA VAL A 143 -32.29 -11.80 16.15
C VAL A 143 -32.86 -12.51 17.36
N LEU A 144 -33.13 -13.81 17.25
CA LEU A 144 -33.52 -14.63 18.41
C LEU A 144 -32.42 -14.62 19.48
N PRO A 145 -32.76 -14.49 20.79
CA PRO A 145 -31.77 -14.48 21.88
C PRO A 145 -30.84 -15.71 21.89
N GLU A 146 -31.31 -16.85 21.39
CA GLU A 146 -30.57 -18.10 21.27
C GLU A 146 -29.48 -18.04 20.19
N ASN A 147 -29.60 -17.15 19.19
CA ASN A 147 -28.64 -17.01 18.09
C ASN A 147 -27.39 -16.23 18.49
N ARG A 148 -26.66 -16.75 19.48
CA ARG A 148 -25.44 -16.13 20.02
C ARG A 148 -24.41 -15.85 18.93
N LYS A 149 -24.31 -16.71 17.91
CA LYS A 149 -23.37 -16.53 16.79
C LYS A 149 -23.66 -15.24 16.01
N MET A 150 -24.92 -14.97 15.65
CA MET A 150 -25.29 -13.74 14.95
C MET A 150 -25.15 -12.50 15.84
N LEU A 151 -25.54 -12.59 17.11
CA LEU A 151 -25.33 -11.50 18.08
C LEU A 151 -23.84 -11.13 18.20
N THR A 152 -22.95 -12.13 18.17
CA THR A 152 -21.49 -11.92 18.14
C THR A 152 -21.05 -11.18 16.88
N VAL A 153 -21.52 -11.57 15.69
CA VAL A 153 -21.18 -10.91 14.41
C VAL A 153 -21.45 -9.41 14.48
N PHE A 154 -22.64 -8.99 14.93
CA PHE A 154 -22.97 -7.57 15.07
C PHE A 154 -22.14 -6.88 16.16
N SER A 155 -21.97 -7.52 17.31
CA SER A 155 -21.21 -6.94 18.43
C SER A 155 -19.72 -6.74 18.12
N GLU A 156 -19.16 -7.63 17.29
CA GLU A 156 -17.76 -7.58 16.88
C GLU A 156 -17.58 -6.85 15.57
N ALA A 157 -18.62 -6.34 14.91
CA ALA A 157 -18.50 -5.59 13.66
C ALA A 157 -17.87 -4.20 13.86
N GLY A 158 -17.74 -3.75 15.12
CA GLY A 158 -17.14 -2.45 15.46
C GLY A 158 -18.08 -1.26 15.33
N TYR A 159 -19.34 -1.48 14.95
CA TYR A 159 -20.41 -0.48 14.98
C TYR A 159 -20.94 -0.25 16.40
N GLU A 160 -21.56 0.91 16.61
CA GLU A 160 -22.28 1.23 17.85
C GLU A 160 -23.67 0.59 17.83
N VAL A 161 -23.76 -0.65 18.31
CA VAL A 161 -24.98 -1.44 18.28
C VAL A 161 -25.85 -1.19 19.51
N GLN A 162 -27.03 -0.62 19.31
CA GLN A 162 -28.10 -0.57 20.31
C GLN A 162 -28.84 -1.90 20.33
N ARG A 163 -29.24 -2.35 21.54
CA ARG A 163 -29.96 -3.61 21.74
C ARG A 163 -31.21 -3.37 22.54
N LYS A 164 -32.34 -3.87 22.04
CA LYS A 164 -33.62 -3.81 22.73
C LYS A 164 -34.28 -5.19 22.68
N TYR A 165 -34.89 -5.61 23.79
CA TYR A 165 -35.67 -6.83 23.85
C TYR A 165 -37.14 -6.47 23.64
N GLU A 166 -37.75 -7.01 22.60
CA GLU A 166 -39.14 -6.73 22.22
C GLU A 166 -39.74 -8.00 21.62
N ASP A 167 -40.95 -8.38 22.04
CA ASP A 167 -41.71 -9.53 21.52
C ASP A 167 -40.94 -10.87 21.39
N GLY A 168 -39.99 -11.12 22.29
CA GLY A 168 -39.21 -12.37 22.32
C GLY A 168 -38.00 -12.39 21.38
N VAL A 169 -37.73 -11.30 20.65
CA VAL A 169 -36.53 -11.11 19.83
C VAL A 169 -35.62 -10.03 20.41
N VAL A 170 -34.36 -10.04 19.99
CA VAL A 170 -33.39 -8.95 20.22
C VAL A 170 -33.38 -8.09 18.97
N LEU A 171 -33.91 -6.88 19.06
CA LEU A 171 -33.77 -5.86 18.04
C LEU A 171 -32.40 -5.20 18.18
N LEU A 172 -31.64 -5.21 17.09
CA LEU A 172 -30.34 -4.56 16.96
C LEU A 172 -30.47 -3.39 15.99
N GLU A 173 -29.92 -2.23 16.37
CA GLU A 173 -29.87 -1.04 15.50
C GLU A 173 -28.46 -0.45 15.52
N PHE A 174 -27.90 -0.12 14.36
CA PHE A 174 -26.58 0.49 14.27
C PHE A 174 -26.38 1.35 13.02
N PRO A 175 -25.68 2.50 13.12
CA PRO A 175 -25.28 3.29 11.97
C PRO A 175 -24.29 2.50 11.12
N ILE A 176 -24.40 2.60 9.78
CA ILE A 176 -23.54 1.85 8.86
C ILE A 176 -22.32 2.63 8.36
N ASP A 177 -22.22 3.90 8.75
CA ASP A 177 -21.03 4.69 8.50
C ASP A 177 -19.83 4.11 9.26
N PRO A 178 -18.68 3.98 8.57
CA PRO A 178 -17.51 3.38 9.18
C PRO A 178 -16.97 4.30 10.28
N THR A 179 -16.83 3.75 11.47
CA THR A 179 -16.11 4.38 12.59
C THR A 179 -14.64 3.95 12.55
N ASP A 180 -13.76 4.65 13.26
CA ASP A 180 -12.36 4.22 13.39
C ASP A 180 -12.27 2.80 13.97
N ARG A 181 -13.17 2.48 14.90
CA ARG A 181 -13.29 1.14 15.47
C ARG A 181 -13.71 0.11 14.43
N SER A 182 -14.72 0.39 13.61
CA SER A 182 -15.18 -0.56 12.58
C SER A 182 -14.11 -0.76 11.51
N ARG A 183 -13.42 0.31 11.09
CA ARG A 183 -12.28 0.23 10.15
C ARG A 183 -11.16 -0.64 10.71
N ALA A 184 -10.72 -0.38 11.95
CA ALA A 184 -9.68 -1.16 12.60
C ALA A 184 -10.05 -2.66 12.72
N VAL A 185 -11.32 -2.97 13.02
CA VAL A 185 -11.82 -4.35 13.06
C VAL A 185 -11.77 -5.01 11.68
N MET A 186 -12.24 -4.32 10.64
CA MET A 186 -12.21 -4.82 9.25
C MET A 186 -10.76 -5.10 8.82
N GLU A 187 -9.86 -4.17 9.08
CA GLU A 187 -8.44 -4.31 8.78
C GLU A 187 -7.79 -5.47 9.53
N ALA A 188 -8.08 -5.64 10.83
CA ALA A 188 -7.57 -6.75 11.62
C ALA A 188 -8.12 -8.12 11.17
N ARG A 189 -9.30 -8.15 10.55
CA ARG A 189 -9.87 -9.37 9.94
C ARG A 189 -9.26 -9.68 8.59
N GLU A 190 -9.05 -8.66 7.76
CA GLU A 190 -8.31 -8.76 6.51
C GLU A 190 -6.91 -9.30 6.77
N HIS A 191 -6.19 -8.68 7.71
CA HIS A 191 -4.85 -9.08 8.15
C HIS A 191 -4.75 -10.55 8.51
N ARG A 192 -5.52 -10.98 9.52
CA ARG A 192 -5.46 -12.36 10.01
C ARG A 192 -5.77 -13.40 8.94
N ALA A 193 -6.68 -13.08 8.02
CA ALA A 193 -7.03 -14.01 6.96
C ALA A 193 -5.97 -14.09 5.87
N GLU A 194 -5.44 -12.96 5.42
CA GLU A 194 -4.38 -12.93 4.39
C GLU A 194 -3.07 -13.50 4.94
N ALA A 195 -2.67 -13.12 6.14
CA ALA A 195 -1.47 -13.66 6.81
C ALA A 195 -1.58 -15.19 6.96
N ARG A 196 -2.72 -15.70 7.42
CA ARG A 196 -2.98 -17.15 7.50
C ARG A 196 -2.94 -17.82 6.14
N SER A 197 -3.56 -17.20 5.14
CA SER A 197 -3.60 -17.71 3.77
C SER A 197 -2.20 -17.91 3.19
N VAL A 198 -1.28 -16.96 3.41
CA VAL A 198 0.13 -17.10 3.02
C VAL A 198 0.87 -18.12 3.89
N GLY A 199 0.61 -18.11 5.20
CA GLY A 199 1.24 -19.03 6.16
C GLY A 199 0.97 -20.50 5.84
N GLU A 200 -0.26 -20.85 5.43
CA GLU A 200 -0.61 -22.22 5.02
C GLU A 200 0.12 -22.67 3.74
N LEU A 201 0.53 -21.74 2.86
CA LEU A 201 1.34 -22.05 1.67
C LEU A 201 2.84 -22.17 1.98
N LEU A 202 3.32 -21.44 3.00
CA LEU A 202 4.72 -21.45 3.42
C LEU A 202 5.04 -22.58 4.41
N ALA A 203 4.05 -23.11 5.11
CA ALA A 203 4.19 -24.21 6.05
C ALA A 203 3.14 -25.31 5.82
N PRO A 204 3.12 -25.94 4.62
CA PRO A 204 2.23 -27.06 4.33
C PRO A 204 2.64 -28.33 5.09
N ASP A 205 1.68 -29.22 5.39
CA ASP A 205 1.95 -30.56 5.91
C ASP A 205 2.23 -31.54 4.75
N HIS A 206 1.56 -31.36 3.61
CA HIS A 206 1.73 -32.17 2.41
C HIS A 206 1.85 -31.35 1.12
N VAL A 207 2.86 -31.68 0.32
CA VAL A 207 3.15 -31.04 -0.98
C VAL A 207 3.02 -32.07 -2.10
N ALA A 208 2.29 -31.72 -3.17
CA ALA A 208 2.25 -32.50 -4.41
C ALA A 208 2.95 -31.75 -5.55
N VAL A 209 3.90 -32.39 -6.24
CA VAL A 209 4.58 -31.83 -7.41
C VAL A 209 3.95 -32.38 -8.69
N VAL A 210 3.16 -31.56 -9.36
CA VAL A 210 2.46 -31.89 -10.61
C VAL A 210 3.30 -31.48 -11.81
N GLY A 211 3.67 -32.45 -12.64
CA GLY A 211 4.70 -32.27 -13.68
C GLY A 211 6.08 -32.74 -13.23
N ALA A 212 6.16 -33.52 -12.14
CA ALA A 212 7.37 -34.26 -11.78
C ALA A 212 7.82 -35.13 -12.96
N SER A 213 9.12 -35.20 -13.22
CA SER A 213 9.69 -35.92 -14.37
C SER A 213 10.90 -36.74 -13.96
N ARG A 214 11.12 -37.86 -14.66
CA ARG A 214 12.32 -38.71 -14.50
C ARG A 214 13.53 -38.15 -15.24
N GLU A 215 13.32 -37.17 -16.11
CA GLU A 215 14.37 -36.54 -16.89
C GLU A 215 15.18 -35.60 -16.00
N TYR A 216 16.43 -35.97 -15.77
CA TYR A 216 17.39 -35.16 -15.06
C TYR A 216 17.55 -33.80 -15.76
N GLY A 217 17.50 -32.70 -15.01
CA GLY A 217 17.58 -31.34 -15.56
C GLY A 217 16.22 -30.70 -15.86
N SER A 218 15.12 -31.46 -15.86
CA SER A 218 13.79 -30.89 -16.02
C SER A 218 13.36 -30.08 -14.79
N VAL A 219 12.52 -29.06 -14.99
CA VAL A 219 12.02 -28.20 -13.89
C VAL A 219 11.31 -29.02 -12.81
N GLY A 220 10.43 -29.95 -13.21
CA GLY A 220 9.71 -30.82 -12.27
C GLY A 220 10.64 -31.73 -11.46
N TYR A 221 11.72 -32.26 -12.07
CA TYR A 221 12.72 -33.04 -11.35
C TYR A 221 13.42 -32.19 -10.28
N HIS A 222 13.87 -30.98 -10.65
CA HIS A 222 14.55 -30.08 -9.73
C HIS A 222 13.67 -29.63 -8.56
N LEU A 223 12.39 -29.38 -8.78
CA LEU A 223 11.48 -29.01 -7.70
C LEU A 223 11.33 -30.13 -6.66
N VAL A 224 11.18 -31.38 -7.10
CA VAL A 224 11.12 -32.53 -6.17
C VAL A 224 12.46 -32.68 -5.45
N GLN A 225 13.57 -32.62 -6.18
CA GLN A 225 14.92 -32.71 -5.61
C GLN A 225 15.15 -31.63 -4.54
N ASN A 226 14.82 -30.38 -4.83
CA ASN A 226 15.03 -29.26 -3.90
C ASN A 226 14.22 -29.41 -2.61
N ILE A 227 12.97 -29.90 -2.69
CA ILE A 227 12.14 -30.15 -1.51
C ILE A 227 12.74 -31.27 -0.64
N VAL A 228 13.19 -32.36 -1.28
CA VAL A 228 13.77 -33.52 -0.58
C VAL A 228 15.14 -33.18 0.03
N GLU A 229 16.05 -32.56 -0.75
CA GLU A 229 17.38 -32.15 -0.29
C GLU A 229 17.32 -31.00 0.72
N GLY A 230 16.30 -30.14 0.61
CA GLY A 230 15.95 -29.12 1.60
C GLY A 230 15.48 -29.70 2.93
N ARG A 231 15.26 -31.02 3.02
CA ARG A 231 14.82 -31.75 4.23
C ARG A 231 13.46 -31.29 4.74
N PHE A 232 12.53 -31.06 3.82
CA PHE A 232 11.15 -30.73 4.16
C PHE A 232 10.58 -31.75 5.16
N THR A 233 9.96 -31.23 6.21
CA THR A 233 9.50 -32.04 7.34
C THR A 233 8.15 -32.69 7.09
N GLY A 234 7.38 -32.18 6.13
CA GLY A 234 6.09 -32.73 5.69
C GLY A 234 6.22 -33.83 4.63
N GLY A 235 5.08 -34.30 4.12
CA GLY A 235 5.04 -35.34 3.08
C GLY A 235 5.16 -34.78 1.67
N VAL A 236 6.00 -35.41 0.84
CA VAL A 236 6.22 -35.04 -0.57
C VAL A 236 5.67 -36.10 -1.50
N HIS A 237 4.85 -35.70 -2.46
CA HIS A 237 4.21 -36.59 -3.44
C HIS A 237 4.48 -36.10 -4.86
N SER A 238 4.93 -36.98 -5.75
CA SER A 238 5.12 -36.65 -7.16
C SER A 238 3.92 -37.09 -7.98
N VAL A 239 3.50 -36.30 -8.96
CA VAL A 239 2.48 -36.71 -9.93
C VAL A 239 3.12 -36.89 -11.30
N ASN A 240 3.30 -38.17 -11.66
CA ASN A 240 3.87 -38.63 -12.93
C ASN A 240 3.21 -39.97 -13.32
N PRO A 241 2.58 -40.08 -14.51
CA PRO A 241 1.89 -41.31 -14.95
C PRO A 241 2.77 -42.56 -15.03
N ASP A 242 4.06 -42.41 -15.31
CA ASP A 242 4.96 -43.49 -15.73
C ASP A 242 6.05 -43.82 -14.68
N ALA A 243 6.10 -43.07 -13.58
CA ALA A 243 7.10 -43.22 -12.54
C ALA A 243 6.49 -43.81 -11.27
N PHE A 244 7.26 -44.68 -10.59
CA PHE A 244 6.95 -45.13 -9.23
C PHE A 244 7.56 -44.19 -8.17
N GLU A 245 8.64 -43.51 -8.52
CA GLU A 245 9.38 -42.58 -7.67
C GLU A 245 10.09 -41.54 -8.55
N VAL A 246 10.21 -40.31 -8.04
CA VAL A 246 11.00 -39.23 -8.65
C VAL A 246 11.85 -38.59 -7.55
N ALA A 247 13.18 -38.56 -7.74
CA ALA A 247 14.14 -37.91 -6.84
C ALA A 247 13.95 -38.23 -5.32
N GLY A 248 13.60 -39.47 -4.97
CA GLY A 248 13.37 -39.87 -3.57
C GLY A 248 11.92 -39.80 -3.10
N ALA A 249 11.02 -39.17 -3.86
CA ALA A 249 9.62 -39.00 -3.49
C ALA A 249 8.69 -40.02 -4.20
N PRO A 250 7.70 -40.60 -3.50
CA PRO A 250 6.70 -41.47 -4.10
C PRO A 250 5.96 -40.80 -5.26
N ALA A 251 5.79 -41.51 -6.38
CA ALA A 251 5.09 -40.99 -7.55
C ALA A 251 3.74 -41.69 -7.78
N PHE A 252 2.73 -40.89 -8.15
CA PHE A 252 1.37 -41.30 -8.43
C PHE A 252 0.97 -40.85 -9.83
N SER A 253 0.09 -41.61 -10.49
CA SER A 253 -0.32 -41.29 -11.86
C SER A 253 -1.26 -40.09 -11.96
N SER A 254 -1.94 -39.72 -10.86
CA SER A 254 -2.79 -38.53 -10.74
C SER A 254 -2.93 -38.12 -9.28
N LEU A 255 -3.35 -36.86 -9.05
CA LEU A 255 -3.64 -36.35 -7.71
C LEU A 255 -4.69 -37.21 -6.97
N ALA A 256 -5.71 -37.70 -7.67
CA ALA A 256 -6.79 -38.50 -7.10
C ALA A 256 -6.33 -39.84 -6.47
N HIS A 257 -5.12 -40.31 -6.79
CA HIS A 257 -4.55 -41.52 -6.19
C HIS A 257 -3.78 -41.26 -4.88
N ILE A 258 -3.54 -40.00 -4.54
CA ILE A 258 -2.95 -39.61 -3.26
C ILE A 258 -4.05 -39.69 -2.20
N LYS A 259 -3.77 -40.33 -1.06
CA LYS A 259 -4.79 -40.49 0.01
C LYS A 259 -4.79 -39.35 1.02
N GLN A 260 -3.67 -38.63 1.10
CA GLN A 260 -3.47 -37.52 2.00
C GLN A 260 -4.12 -36.26 1.42
N ASP A 261 -4.63 -35.41 2.32
CA ASP A 261 -5.03 -34.06 1.96
C ASP A 261 -3.78 -33.27 1.58
N ILE A 262 -3.78 -32.65 0.41
CA ILE A 262 -2.64 -31.89 -0.11
C ILE A 262 -2.87 -30.41 0.20
N ASP A 263 -1.92 -29.76 0.88
CA ASP A 263 -2.02 -28.33 1.17
C ASP A 263 -1.54 -27.50 -0.03
N LEU A 264 -0.40 -27.88 -0.61
CA LEU A 264 0.26 -27.14 -1.68
C LEU A 264 0.51 -28.03 -2.90
N ALA A 265 -0.03 -27.63 -4.06
CA ALA A 265 0.33 -28.21 -5.35
C ALA A 265 1.38 -27.34 -6.06
N VAL A 266 2.58 -27.87 -6.28
CA VAL A 266 3.64 -27.24 -7.07
C VAL A 266 3.52 -27.71 -8.52
N VAL A 267 3.23 -26.79 -9.44
CA VAL A 267 2.79 -27.09 -10.80
C VAL A 267 3.83 -26.66 -11.83
N ALA A 268 4.40 -27.64 -12.52
CA ALA A 268 5.42 -27.50 -13.57
C ALA A 268 5.01 -28.27 -14.85
N VAL A 269 3.75 -28.12 -15.27
CA VAL A 269 3.23 -28.72 -16.52
C VAL A 269 3.20 -27.69 -17.66
N PRO A 270 3.15 -28.12 -18.94
CA PRO A 270 2.93 -27.20 -20.06
C PRO A 270 1.65 -26.36 -19.91
N PRO A 271 1.61 -25.12 -20.43
CA PRO A 271 0.49 -24.20 -20.25
C PRO A 271 -0.86 -24.83 -20.61
N GLU A 272 -0.96 -25.56 -21.71
CA GLU A 272 -2.18 -26.19 -22.21
C GLU A 272 -2.84 -27.18 -21.22
N ARG A 273 -2.09 -27.67 -20.22
CA ARG A 273 -2.60 -28.58 -19.18
C ARG A 273 -2.97 -27.89 -17.87
N LEU A 274 -2.72 -26.58 -17.73
CA LEU A 274 -2.91 -25.90 -16.45
C LEU A 274 -4.36 -25.92 -15.98
N LEU A 275 -5.34 -25.70 -16.86
CA LEU A 275 -6.76 -25.70 -16.47
C LEU A 275 -7.23 -27.08 -16.00
N GLU A 276 -6.74 -28.16 -16.63
CA GLU A 276 -6.98 -29.54 -16.19
C GLU A 276 -6.42 -29.76 -14.78
N VAL A 277 -5.18 -29.35 -14.55
CA VAL A 277 -4.51 -29.49 -13.24
C VAL A 277 -5.21 -28.67 -12.16
N VAL A 278 -5.63 -27.43 -12.45
CA VAL A 278 -6.40 -26.61 -11.50
C VAL A 278 -7.71 -27.30 -11.13
N ALA A 279 -8.43 -27.89 -12.09
CA ALA A 279 -9.65 -28.64 -11.81
C ALA A 279 -9.38 -29.90 -10.97
N ASP A 280 -8.30 -30.63 -11.23
CA ASP A 280 -7.91 -31.80 -10.44
C ASP A 280 -7.50 -31.42 -9.01
N CYS A 281 -6.75 -30.34 -8.83
CA CYS A 281 -6.44 -29.78 -7.52
C CYS A 281 -7.72 -29.38 -6.76
N GLY A 282 -8.66 -28.73 -7.45
CA GLY A 282 -9.97 -28.35 -6.88
C GLY A 282 -10.77 -29.56 -6.39
N ARG A 283 -10.87 -30.63 -7.21
CA ARG A 283 -11.55 -31.88 -6.85
C ARG A 283 -10.88 -32.61 -5.68
N HIS A 284 -9.55 -32.52 -5.59
CA HIS A 284 -8.78 -33.10 -4.47
C HIS A 284 -8.90 -32.28 -3.18
N GLY A 285 -9.34 -31.02 -3.27
CA GLY A 285 -9.43 -30.11 -2.12
C GLY A 285 -8.10 -29.49 -1.73
N VAL A 286 -7.21 -29.26 -2.71
CA VAL A 286 -5.94 -28.55 -2.47
C VAL A 286 -6.20 -27.15 -1.92
N LYS A 287 -5.38 -26.66 -0.98
CA LYS A 287 -5.55 -25.31 -0.39
C LYS A 287 -4.93 -24.21 -1.24
N GLY A 288 -3.79 -24.47 -1.88
CA GLY A 288 -3.22 -23.54 -2.83
C GLY A 288 -2.23 -24.14 -3.81
N MET A 289 -1.86 -23.32 -4.80
CA MET A 289 -1.08 -23.72 -5.95
C MET A 289 0.13 -22.80 -6.13
N LEU A 290 1.27 -23.39 -6.43
CA LEU A 290 2.49 -22.70 -6.85
C LEU A 290 2.76 -23.04 -8.31
N ILE A 291 2.51 -22.09 -9.21
CA ILE A 291 2.59 -22.30 -10.65
C ILE A 291 3.89 -21.67 -11.18
N VAL A 292 4.87 -22.51 -11.51
CA VAL A 292 6.15 -22.06 -12.10
C VAL A 292 6.02 -21.83 -13.60
N THR A 293 5.06 -22.48 -14.25
CA THR A 293 4.78 -22.34 -15.68
C THR A 293 4.35 -20.92 -16.02
N SER A 294 4.90 -20.35 -17.09
CA SER A 294 4.48 -19.05 -17.62
C SER A 294 3.26 -19.17 -18.52
N THR A 295 2.39 -18.16 -18.51
CA THR A 295 1.14 -18.12 -19.29
C THR A 295 0.95 -16.76 -19.95
N ASP A 296 0.09 -16.69 -20.96
CA ASP A 296 -0.46 -15.41 -21.40
C ASP A 296 -1.51 -14.87 -20.41
N THR A 297 -1.95 -13.63 -20.64
CA THR A 297 -2.84 -12.89 -19.75
C THR A 297 -4.24 -13.50 -19.67
N ASP A 298 -4.81 -13.97 -20.78
CA ASP A 298 -6.17 -14.52 -20.81
C ASP A 298 -6.21 -15.87 -20.09
N GLN A 299 -5.21 -16.72 -20.34
CA GLN A 299 -5.05 -17.98 -19.63
C GLN A 299 -4.79 -17.76 -18.14
N GLN A 300 -3.99 -16.76 -17.78
CA GLN A 300 -3.74 -16.40 -16.38
C GLN A 300 -5.04 -16.06 -15.65
N ARG A 301 -5.89 -15.21 -16.24
CA ARG A 301 -7.19 -14.85 -15.67
C ARG A 301 -8.06 -16.07 -15.43
N GLU A 302 -8.12 -16.97 -16.41
CA GLU A 302 -8.94 -18.18 -16.31
C GLU A 302 -8.42 -19.16 -15.24
N VAL A 303 -7.10 -19.31 -15.13
CA VAL A 303 -6.45 -20.12 -14.07
C VAL A 303 -6.81 -19.59 -12.68
N VAL A 304 -6.67 -18.28 -12.46
CA VAL A 304 -6.95 -17.66 -11.16
C VAL A 304 -8.44 -17.73 -10.84
N ARG A 305 -9.30 -17.41 -11.81
CA ARG A 305 -10.76 -17.47 -11.66
C ARG A 305 -11.21 -18.88 -11.27
N LEU A 306 -10.69 -19.90 -11.95
CA LEU A 306 -10.99 -21.29 -11.65
C LEU A 306 -10.44 -21.70 -10.29
N ALA A 307 -9.21 -21.32 -9.93
CA ALA A 307 -8.62 -21.63 -8.63
C ALA A 307 -9.41 -21.01 -7.47
N ARG A 308 -9.73 -19.72 -7.56
CA ARG A 308 -10.55 -19.00 -6.55
C ARG A 308 -11.94 -19.59 -6.41
N ARG A 309 -12.55 -20.08 -7.50
CA ARG A 309 -13.85 -20.78 -7.45
C ARG A 309 -13.81 -22.02 -6.56
N TRP A 310 -12.70 -22.75 -6.52
CA TRP A 310 -12.48 -23.90 -5.62
C TRP A 310 -11.97 -23.50 -4.23
N GLY A 311 -11.82 -22.21 -3.97
CA GLY A 311 -11.28 -21.67 -2.72
C GLY A 311 -9.77 -21.72 -2.59
N MET A 312 -9.07 -22.01 -3.69
CA MET A 312 -7.61 -22.10 -3.73
C MET A 312 -6.97 -20.71 -3.88
N ARG A 313 -5.78 -20.56 -3.31
CA ARG A 313 -4.87 -19.44 -3.59
C ARG A 313 -3.81 -19.81 -4.62
N VAL A 314 -3.29 -18.82 -5.34
CA VAL A 314 -2.27 -19.03 -6.38
C VAL A 314 -1.04 -18.14 -6.13
N ILE A 315 0.13 -18.77 -6.18
CA ILE A 315 1.44 -18.11 -6.34
C ILE A 315 1.90 -18.36 -7.77
N GLY A 316 2.26 -17.29 -8.49
CA GLY A 316 2.47 -17.33 -9.94
C GLY A 316 1.24 -16.85 -10.72
N PRO A 317 1.06 -17.26 -11.99
CA PRO A 317 1.98 -18.06 -12.81
C PRO A 317 3.34 -17.39 -13.02
N ALA A 318 4.26 -18.09 -13.70
CA ALA A 318 5.64 -17.67 -13.91
C ALA A 318 6.38 -17.39 -12.58
N SER A 319 6.17 -18.21 -11.55
CA SER A 319 6.85 -18.08 -10.26
C SER A 319 8.25 -18.71 -10.29
N ALA A 320 9.22 -18.12 -9.57
CA ALA A 320 10.48 -18.82 -9.25
C ALA A 320 10.38 -19.75 -8.02
N GLY A 321 9.24 -19.74 -7.33
CA GLY A 321 8.97 -20.61 -6.19
C GLY A 321 8.82 -19.92 -4.84
N LEU A 322 8.77 -20.73 -3.79
CA LEU A 322 8.77 -20.30 -2.40
C LEU A 322 9.74 -21.11 -1.54
N ILE A 323 10.21 -20.51 -0.44
CA ILE A 323 11.13 -21.11 0.52
C ILE A 323 10.70 -20.73 1.93
N ASN A 324 10.77 -21.68 2.87
CA ASN A 324 10.64 -21.44 4.31
C ASN A 324 11.77 -22.16 5.05
N THR A 325 12.64 -21.38 5.71
CA THR A 325 13.86 -21.88 6.37
C THR A 325 13.66 -22.30 7.82
N SER A 326 12.45 -22.17 8.36
CA SER A 326 12.14 -22.62 9.71
C SER A 326 12.51 -24.10 9.85
N PRO A 327 13.29 -24.50 10.87
CA PRO A 327 13.66 -25.91 11.08
C PRO A 327 12.47 -26.85 11.24
N GLY A 328 11.31 -26.33 11.65
CA GLY A 328 10.06 -27.10 11.76
C GLY A 328 9.40 -27.40 10.41
N VAL A 329 9.79 -26.69 9.33
CA VAL A 329 9.19 -26.79 7.99
C VAL A 329 10.24 -27.21 6.97
N SER A 330 11.32 -26.43 6.83
CA SER A 330 12.46 -26.67 5.92
C SER A 330 12.05 -26.93 4.47
N LEU A 331 11.18 -26.06 3.92
CA LEU A 331 10.64 -26.21 2.57
C LEU A 331 11.43 -25.39 1.55
N ASN A 332 11.94 -26.03 0.50
CA ASN A 332 12.44 -25.38 -0.71
C ASN A 332 11.65 -25.82 -1.94
N ALA A 333 10.49 -25.20 -2.18
CA ALA A 333 9.68 -25.39 -3.38
C ALA A 333 10.00 -24.33 -4.42
N SER A 334 11.26 -24.27 -4.87
CA SER A 334 11.71 -23.22 -5.78
C SER A 334 12.70 -23.68 -6.84
N LEU A 335 12.98 -22.79 -7.80
CA LEU A 335 14.01 -22.97 -8.82
C LEU A 335 15.42 -22.71 -8.29
N SER A 336 15.55 -22.37 -6.99
CA SER A 336 16.84 -22.20 -6.33
C SER A 336 17.39 -23.56 -5.88
N PRO A 337 18.60 -23.94 -6.31
CA PRO A 337 19.12 -25.31 -6.13
C PRO A 337 19.60 -25.62 -4.71
N VAL A 338 19.68 -24.62 -3.83
CA VAL A 338 20.24 -24.77 -2.48
C VAL A 338 19.26 -24.19 -1.46
N MET A 339 19.21 -24.80 -0.28
CA MET A 339 18.47 -24.26 0.85
C MET A 339 19.24 -23.08 1.44
N PRO A 340 18.67 -21.86 1.54
CA PRO A 340 19.35 -20.74 2.16
C PRO A 340 19.60 -20.95 3.65
N VAL A 341 20.59 -20.23 4.18
CA VAL A 341 20.86 -20.21 5.61
C VAL A 341 19.64 -19.61 6.34
N PRO A 342 19.16 -20.22 7.44
CA PRO A 342 18.10 -19.61 8.24
C PRO A 342 18.52 -18.26 8.83
N GLY A 343 17.62 -17.27 8.79
CA GLY A 343 17.84 -15.97 9.42
C GLY A 343 16.60 -15.09 9.41
N GLY A 344 16.79 -13.80 9.69
CA GLY A 344 15.68 -12.89 10.00
C GLY A 344 15.13 -12.07 8.82
N VAL A 345 15.53 -12.36 7.58
CA VAL A 345 15.10 -11.57 6.41
C VAL A 345 14.01 -12.29 5.62
N GLY A 346 12.83 -11.69 5.54
CA GLY A 346 11.75 -12.12 4.66
C GLY A 346 11.87 -11.44 3.30
N LEU A 347 11.73 -12.19 2.20
CA LEU A 347 11.83 -11.65 0.83
C LEU A 347 10.57 -11.91 0.03
N PHE A 348 10.08 -10.86 -0.63
CA PHE A 348 9.05 -10.94 -1.66
C PHE A 348 9.59 -10.40 -2.98
N SER A 349 9.34 -11.12 -4.08
CA SER A 349 9.65 -10.65 -5.42
C SER A 349 8.50 -10.87 -6.38
N GLN A 350 8.11 -9.81 -7.07
CA GLN A 350 7.12 -9.83 -8.14
C GLN A 350 7.69 -10.31 -9.49
N SER A 351 8.93 -10.77 -9.53
CA SER A 351 9.58 -11.20 -10.77
C SER A 351 10.34 -12.49 -10.51
N ALA A 352 10.18 -13.49 -11.38
CA ALA A 352 10.89 -14.75 -11.23
C ALA A 352 12.40 -14.57 -11.36
N SER A 353 12.84 -13.86 -12.40
CA SER A 353 14.26 -13.60 -12.66
C SER A 353 14.87 -12.76 -11.55
N MET A 354 14.11 -11.79 -11.03
CA MET A 354 14.56 -11.00 -9.87
C MET A 354 14.58 -11.85 -8.60
N GLY A 355 13.59 -12.71 -8.35
CA GLY A 355 13.58 -13.64 -7.23
C GLY A 355 14.81 -14.54 -7.20
N ILE A 356 15.18 -15.13 -8.35
CA ILE A 356 16.40 -15.93 -8.50
C ILE A 356 17.65 -15.07 -8.23
N SER A 357 17.67 -13.84 -8.75
CA SER A 357 18.79 -12.91 -8.55
C SER A 357 18.97 -12.51 -7.09
N LEU A 358 17.88 -12.15 -6.40
CA LEU A 358 17.86 -11.81 -4.97
C LEU A 358 18.29 -13.00 -4.12
N TYR A 359 17.80 -14.19 -4.44
CA TYR A 359 18.25 -15.42 -3.79
C TYR A 359 19.76 -15.65 -3.99
N ALA A 360 20.26 -15.53 -5.23
CA ALA A 360 21.69 -15.69 -5.51
C ALA A 360 22.55 -14.66 -4.78
N GLN A 361 22.04 -13.43 -4.60
CA GLN A 361 22.69 -12.42 -3.76
C GLN A 361 22.66 -12.79 -2.28
N ALA A 362 21.53 -13.24 -1.75
CA ALA A 362 21.43 -13.67 -0.36
C ALA A 362 22.41 -14.82 -0.08
N HIS A 363 22.45 -15.83 -0.96
CA HIS A 363 23.39 -16.94 -0.86
C HIS A 363 24.85 -16.48 -0.93
N ARG A 364 25.21 -15.61 -1.89
CA ARG A 364 26.59 -15.09 -2.01
C ARG A 364 27.03 -14.25 -0.82
N ARG A 365 26.08 -13.57 -0.16
CA ARG A 365 26.31 -12.76 1.05
C ARG A 365 26.14 -13.57 2.34
N GLU A 366 25.80 -14.86 2.25
CA GLU A 366 25.37 -15.67 3.39
C GLU A 366 24.28 -14.99 4.23
N LEU A 367 23.44 -14.15 3.62
CA LEU A 367 22.36 -13.45 4.31
C LEU A 367 21.26 -14.46 4.67
N GLY A 368 20.96 -14.56 5.95
CA GLY A 368 20.01 -15.51 6.49
C GLY A 368 18.58 -15.08 6.21
N LEU A 369 17.82 -15.98 5.57
CA LEU A 369 16.45 -15.73 5.15
C LEU A 369 15.47 -16.47 6.06
N SER A 370 14.30 -15.89 6.34
CA SER A 370 13.21 -16.56 7.06
C SER A 370 12.28 -17.27 6.07
N ALA A 371 11.78 -16.53 5.09
CA ALA A 371 10.99 -17.03 3.98
C ALA A 371 11.21 -16.20 2.71
N VAL A 372 11.01 -16.84 1.56
CA VAL A 372 11.09 -16.23 0.24
C VAL A 372 9.83 -16.56 -0.54
N ILE A 373 9.20 -15.55 -1.14
CA ILE A 373 8.05 -15.70 -2.02
C ILE A 373 8.37 -15.02 -3.35
N SER A 374 8.48 -15.79 -4.43
CA SER A 374 8.47 -15.24 -5.79
C SER A 374 7.06 -15.35 -6.37
N ALA A 375 6.33 -14.25 -6.44
CA ALA A 375 4.94 -14.25 -6.91
C ALA A 375 4.79 -14.39 -8.43
N GLY A 376 5.88 -14.30 -9.20
CA GLY A 376 5.81 -14.26 -10.66
C GLY A 376 4.94 -13.09 -11.12
N ASN A 377 4.01 -13.35 -12.05
CA ASN A 377 3.10 -12.34 -12.58
C ASN A 377 2.15 -11.72 -11.53
N ARG A 378 2.19 -12.19 -10.28
CA ARG A 378 1.34 -11.72 -9.18
C ARG A 378 -0.11 -11.78 -9.63
N ALA A 379 -0.59 -12.98 -9.98
CA ALA A 379 -1.94 -13.20 -10.49
C ALA A 379 -2.97 -13.48 -9.39
N ASP A 380 -2.54 -13.71 -8.14
CA ASP A 380 -3.45 -13.81 -7.00
C ASP A 380 -2.80 -13.31 -5.71
N LEU A 381 -1.77 -14.01 -5.22
CA LEU A 381 -1.01 -13.56 -4.05
C LEU A 381 -0.15 -12.33 -4.40
N SER A 382 -0.21 -11.32 -3.55
CA SER A 382 0.46 -10.03 -3.73
C SER A 382 1.50 -9.73 -2.63
N GLY A 383 2.29 -8.68 -2.85
CA GLY A 383 3.20 -8.16 -1.82
C GLY A 383 2.46 -7.69 -0.56
N ASN A 384 1.19 -7.30 -0.68
CA ASN A 384 0.37 -6.95 0.48
C ASN A 384 0.13 -8.19 1.36
N ASP A 385 -0.26 -9.32 0.76
CA ASP A 385 -0.46 -10.58 1.50
C ASP A 385 0.83 -11.03 2.19
N ALA A 386 1.97 -10.94 1.49
CA ALA A 386 3.28 -11.30 2.02
C ALA A 386 3.70 -10.41 3.21
N MET A 387 3.48 -9.08 3.12
CA MET A 387 3.75 -8.18 4.25
C MET A 387 2.90 -8.51 5.48
N GLN A 388 1.63 -8.86 5.30
CA GLN A 388 0.77 -9.24 6.42
C GLN A 388 1.24 -10.55 7.08
N TYR A 389 1.73 -11.52 6.30
CA TYR A 389 2.41 -12.69 6.86
C TYR A 389 3.69 -12.33 7.62
N PHE A 390 4.57 -11.52 7.01
CA PHE A 390 5.85 -11.14 7.63
C PHE A 390 5.67 -10.30 8.90
N GLU A 391 4.55 -9.61 9.07
CA GLU A 391 4.19 -8.93 10.30
C GLU A 391 4.02 -9.91 11.47
N ASP A 392 3.28 -11.00 11.25
CA ASP A 392 2.97 -12.02 12.26
C ASP A 392 4.10 -13.06 12.45
N ASP A 393 4.99 -13.21 11.47
CA ASP A 393 6.08 -14.18 11.54
C ASP A 393 7.20 -13.71 12.49
N ASP A 394 7.31 -14.35 13.66
CA ASP A 394 8.33 -14.07 14.67
C ASP A 394 9.78 -14.26 14.17
N ALA A 395 9.99 -15.12 13.16
CA ALA A 395 11.32 -15.32 12.58
C ALA A 395 11.75 -14.13 11.73
N THR A 396 10.80 -13.43 11.08
CA THR A 396 11.09 -12.28 10.24
C THR A 396 11.29 -11.00 11.07
N ARG A 397 12.42 -10.33 10.83
CA ARG A 397 12.84 -9.09 11.50
C ARG A 397 13.02 -7.92 10.54
N ALA A 398 13.32 -8.19 9.28
CA ALA A 398 13.37 -7.20 8.21
C ALA A 398 12.74 -7.77 6.94
N VAL A 399 12.06 -6.93 6.17
CA VAL A 399 11.30 -7.35 4.98
C VAL A 399 11.88 -6.67 3.75
N GLY A 400 12.25 -7.47 2.75
CA GLY A 400 12.67 -7.00 1.43
C GLY A 400 11.58 -7.24 0.40
N ILE A 401 11.19 -6.21 -0.34
CA ILE A 401 10.14 -6.30 -1.36
C ILE A 401 10.65 -5.73 -2.68
N TYR A 402 10.67 -6.54 -3.72
CA TYR A 402 10.86 -6.07 -5.08
C TYR A 402 9.51 -5.97 -5.80
N LEU A 403 9.15 -4.76 -6.23
CA LEU A 403 7.88 -4.47 -6.89
C LEU A 403 8.11 -3.86 -8.27
N GLU A 404 7.34 -4.35 -9.25
CA GLU A 404 7.24 -3.77 -10.59
C GLU A 404 5.94 -2.98 -10.76
N SER A 405 4.91 -3.33 -9.96
CA SER A 405 3.64 -2.60 -9.92
C SER A 405 2.90 -2.82 -8.61
N PHE A 406 2.02 -1.87 -8.25
CA PHE A 406 1.09 -2.04 -7.14
C PHE A 406 -0.23 -2.63 -7.62
N GLY A 407 -0.83 -3.52 -6.83
CA GLY A 407 -2.24 -3.90 -7.02
C GLY A 407 -3.18 -2.85 -6.42
N ASN A 408 -3.04 -2.61 -5.11
CA ASN A 408 -3.75 -1.57 -4.37
C ASN A 408 -2.73 -0.73 -3.57
N PRO A 409 -2.31 0.44 -4.07
CA PRO A 409 -1.31 1.29 -3.42
C PRO A 409 -1.71 1.81 -2.04
N ARG A 410 -3.00 2.11 -1.83
CA ARG A 410 -3.48 2.59 -0.51
C ARG A 410 -3.42 1.50 0.54
N LYS A 411 -3.87 0.28 0.18
CA LYS A 411 -3.69 -0.91 1.03
C LYS A 411 -2.21 -1.18 1.27
N PHE A 412 -1.36 -1.06 0.25
CA PHE A 412 0.09 -1.19 0.39
C PHE A 412 0.65 -0.19 1.40
N SER A 413 0.38 1.11 1.22
CA SER A 413 0.82 2.20 2.10
C SER A 413 0.39 1.98 3.54
N ARG A 414 -0.87 1.60 3.76
CA ARG A 414 -1.42 1.29 5.09
C ARG A 414 -0.71 0.11 5.77
N ILE A 415 -0.54 -1.01 5.06
CA ILE A 415 0.15 -2.19 5.59
C ILE A 415 1.62 -1.87 5.84
N ALA A 416 2.29 -1.23 4.89
CA ALA A 416 3.70 -0.85 4.99
C ALA A 416 3.93 0.10 6.17
N ARG A 417 3.06 1.11 6.38
CA ARG A 417 3.14 2.02 7.52
C ARG A 417 3.02 1.29 8.85
N ARG A 418 2.04 0.39 8.99
CA ARG A 418 1.85 -0.42 10.20
C ARG A 418 3.05 -1.33 10.45
N LEU A 419 3.50 -2.05 9.43
CA LEU A 419 4.62 -2.98 9.49
C LEU A 419 5.93 -2.25 9.83
N SER A 420 6.22 -1.12 9.18
CA SER A 420 7.41 -0.28 9.41
C SER A 420 7.55 0.25 10.84
N LEU A 421 6.50 0.23 11.66
CA LEU A 421 6.60 0.59 13.08
C LEU A 421 7.24 -0.52 13.92
N THR A 422 7.13 -1.77 13.47
CA THR A 422 7.62 -2.95 14.19
C THR A 422 8.83 -3.57 13.51
N LYS A 423 8.81 -3.71 12.18
CA LYS A 423 9.83 -4.36 11.35
C LYS A 423 10.19 -3.47 10.15
N PRO A 424 11.48 -3.18 9.88
CA PRO A 424 11.89 -2.38 8.74
C PRO A 424 11.46 -3.02 7.40
N VAL A 425 10.87 -2.21 6.51
CA VAL A 425 10.45 -2.62 5.17
C VAL A 425 11.32 -1.92 4.13
N VAL A 426 12.06 -2.69 3.35
CA VAL A 426 12.93 -2.22 2.26
C VAL A 426 12.25 -2.53 0.93
N VAL A 427 11.99 -1.51 0.12
CA VAL A 427 11.35 -1.69 -1.19
C VAL A 427 12.31 -1.26 -2.30
N ALA A 428 12.48 -2.14 -3.28
CA ALA A 428 13.09 -1.80 -4.56
C ALA A 428 11.98 -1.57 -5.58
N THR A 429 11.95 -0.37 -6.15
CA THR A 429 11.08 0.01 -7.26
C THR A 429 11.93 0.43 -8.45
N THR A 430 11.31 0.53 -9.63
CA THR A 430 11.93 1.25 -10.76
C THR A 430 11.42 2.70 -10.74
N ASP A 431 12.22 3.64 -11.23
CA ASP A 431 11.82 5.05 -11.32
C ASP A 431 10.56 5.27 -12.19
N LEU A 432 10.23 4.30 -13.04
CA LEU A 432 9.08 4.32 -13.94
C LEU A 432 7.91 3.46 -13.44
N MET A 433 7.97 3.00 -12.19
CA MET A 433 6.92 2.17 -11.60
C MET A 433 5.58 2.88 -11.68
N GLY A 434 4.57 2.13 -12.12
CA GLY A 434 3.22 2.64 -12.34
C GLY A 434 3.02 3.52 -13.58
N HIS A 435 4.09 3.92 -14.28
CA HIS A 435 4.01 4.71 -15.52
C HIS A 435 4.22 3.85 -16.77
N ARG A 436 4.65 2.60 -16.59
CA ARG A 436 4.76 1.58 -17.64
C ARG A 436 4.19 0.26 -17.14
N LEU A 437 3.56 -0.48 -18.05
CA LEU A 437 3.11 -1.84 -17.82
C LEU A 437 4.32 -2.79 -17.88
N PRO A 438 4.64 -3.50 -16.79
CA PRO A 438 5.60 -4.60 -16.86
C PRO A 438 5.02 -5.76 -17.68
N PRO A 439 5.85 -6.57 -18.36
CA PRO A 439 5.39 -7.76 -19.07
C PRO A 439 4.62 -8.71 -18.14
N GLY A 440 3.50 -9.28 -18.61
CA GLY A 440 2.69 -10.25 -17.84
C GLY A 440 1.85 -9.65 -16.71
N HIS A 441 1.87 -8.32 -16.53
CA HIS A 441 1.13 -7.62 -15.49
C HIS A 441 -0.02 -6.80 -16.06
N GLU A 442 -1.16 -6.81 -15.38
CA GLU A 442 -2.27 -5.91 -15.64
C GLU A 442 -2.44 -4.96 -14.46
N VAL A 443 -2.07 -3.71 -14.68
CA VAL A 443 -2.24 -2.63 -13.70
C VAL A 443 -2.65 -1.35 -14.41
N ARG A 444 -3.37 -0.49 -13.71
CA ARG A 444 -3.66 0.86 -14.22
C ARG A 444 -2.40 1.69 -14.22
N LEU A 445 -2.26 2.58 -15.19
CA LEU A 445 -1.14 3.51 -15.24
C LEU A 445 -1.46 4.78 -14.44
N SER A 446 -0.46 5.21 -13.67
CA SER A 446 -0.46 6.49 -12.95
C SER A 446 -0.39 7.65 -13.94
N ARG A 447 -1.21 8.66 -13.68
CA ARG A 447 -1.16 10.01 -14.25
C ARG A 447 -0.51 11.01 -13.27
N ALA A 448 -0.28 10.62 -12.01
CA ALA A 448 0.43 11.41 -11.02
C ALA A 448 1.92 11.62 -11.37
N PRO A 449 2.58 12.64 -10.81
CA PRO A 449 4.03 12.82 -10.95
C PRO A 449 4.81 11.60 -10.43
N LEU A 450 5.99 11.31 -11.02
CA LEU A 450 6.83 10.17 -10.63
C LEU A 450 7.15 10.17 -9.12
N SER A 451 7.44 11.35 -8.58
CA SER A 451 7.74 11.58 -7.16
C SER A 451 6.56 11.33 -6.21
N ALA A 452 5.33 11.18 -6.71
CA ALA A 452 4.18 10.86 -5.86
C ALA A 452 4.26 9.45 -5.26
N VAL A 453 4.78 8.48 -6.03
CA VAL A 453 5.01 7.11 -5.54
C VAL A 453 6.11 7.12 -4.47
N ASP A 454 7.20 7.84 -4.72
CA ASP A 454 8.32 7.97 -3.77
C ASP A 454 7.85 8.59 -2.45
N ALA A 455 7.02 9.63 -2.54
CA ALA A 455 6.43 10.27 -1.37
C ALA A 455 5.49 9.33 -0.61
N MET A 456 4.66 8.55 -1.31
CA MET A 456 3.79 7.53 -0.70
C MET A 456 4.62 6.51 0.09
N LEU A 457 5.70 5.97 -0.51
CA LEU A 457 6.59 5.02 0.16
C LEU A 457 7.27 5.64 1.37
N THR A 458 7.84 6.84 1.20
CA THR A 458 8.55 7.56 2.28
C THR A 458 7.63 7.85 3.47
N ASN A 459 6.41 8.32 3.21
CA ASN A 459 5.43 8.60 4.27
C ASN A 459 4.95 7.32 4.99
N SER A 460 5.05 6.16 4.33
CA SER A 460 4.75 4.85 4.90
C SER A 460 5.92 4.25 5.70
N GLY A 461 7.02 4.98 5.87
CA GLY A 461 8.21 4.49 6.59
C GLY A 461 9.02 3.45 5.81
N VAL A 462 8.75 3.28 4.51
CA VAL A 462 9.50 2.36 3.66
C VAL A 462 10.91 2.89 3.41
N ILE A 463 11.90 2.02 3.57
CA ILE A 463 13.27 2.26 3.09
C ILE A 463 13.31 2.01 1.58
N GLN A 464 13.14 3.07 0.80
CA GLN A 464 13.18 2.97 -0.66
C GLN A 464 14.61 2.81 -1.18
N THR A 465 14.75 1.94 -2.17
CA THR A 465 15.99 1.69 -2.90
C THR A 465 15.71 1.71 -4.41
N GLY A 466 16.64 2.25 -5.20
CA GLY A 466 16.44 2.40 -6.66
C GLY A 466 16.72 1.12 -7.45
N ASN A 467 17.26 0.07 -6.81
CA ASN A 467 17.54 -1.21 -7.47
C ASN A 467 17.71 -2.34 -6.44
N HIS A 468 17.72 -3.57 -6.97
CA HIS A 468 17.84 -4.80 -6.19
C HIS A 468 19.19 -4.94 -5.46
N ASP A 469 20.28 -4.41 -6.00
CA ASP A 469 21.59 -4.41 -5.32
C ASP A 469 21.56 -3.55 -4.06
N SER A 470 20.99 -2.34 -4.14
CA SER A 470 20.82 -1.45 -2.99
C SER A 470 19.80 -1.99 -1.98
N LEU A 471 18.80 -2.76 -2.43
CA LEU A 471 17.89 -3.47 -1.52
C LEU A 471 18.67 -4.50 -0.70
N MET A 472 19.48 -5.33 -1.36
CA MET A 472 20.28 -6.35 -0.66
C MET A 472 21.33 -5.72 0.25
N ASP A 473 21.93 -4.58 -0.13
CA ASP A 473 22.84 -3.81 0.71
C ASP A 473 22.20 -3.37 2.03
N VAL A 474 20.97 -2.86 1.98
CA VAL A 474 20.24 -2.44 3.19
C VAL A 474 19.83 -3.66 4.02
N LEU A 475 19.32 -4.72 3.38
CA LEU A 475 18.91 -5.94 4.07
C LEU A 475 20.07 -6.67 4.74
N GLU A 476 21.27 -6.62 4.17
CA GLU A 476 22.47 -7.19 4.78
C GLU A 476 22.78 -6.51 6.12
N VAL A 477 22.70 -5.17 6.17
CA VAL A 477 22.86 -4.43 7.43
C VAL A 477 21.72 -4.77 8.40
N LEU A 478 20.46 -4.75 7.97
CA LEU A 478 19.32 -5.03 8.86
C LEU A 478 19.28 -6.46 9.40
N GLY A 479 19.74 -7.43 8.59
CA GLY A 479 19.80 -8.84 8.98
C GLY A 479 20.91 -9.16 9.97
N THR A 480 22.01 -8.39 9.93
CA THR A 480 23.24 -8.70 10.67
C THR A 480 23.61 -7.72 11.78
N GLN A 481 23.06 -6.50 11.77
CA GLN A 481 23.39 -5.43 12.71
C GLN A 481 22.20 -4.99 13.57
N PRO A 482 22.45 -4.45 14.78
CA PRO A 482 21.44 -3.69 15.52
C PRO A 482 21.03 -2.44 14.74
N LEU A 483 19.92 -1.80 15.12
CA LEU A 483 19.48 -0.57 14.46
C LEU A 483 20.24 0.64 15.00
N PRO A 484 20.68 1.58 14.15
CA PRO A 484 21.36 2.80 14.58
C PRO A 484 20.41 3.70 15.38
N VAL A 485 20.94 4.37 16.41
CA VAL A 485 20.16 5.24 17.30
C VAL A 485 20.21 6.72 16.92
N GLY A 486 21.13 7.09 16.02
CA GLY A 486 21.30 8.47 15.59
C GLY A 486 22.16 8.59 14.33
N HIS A 487 22.67 9.80 14.08
CA HIS A 487 23.33 10.17 12.83
C HIS A 487 24.84 10.39 12.97
N THR A 488 25.43 10.17 14.15
CA THR A 488 26.88 10.32 14.34
C THR A 488 27.64 9.05 13.96
N LEU A 489 28.85 9.24 13.42
CA LEU A 489 29.64 8.16 12.82
C LEU A 489 31.08 8.18 13.32
N GLY A 490 31.54 7.04 13.82
CA GLY A 490 32.96 6.75 14.05
C GLY A 490 33.56 6.11 12.80
N ILE A 491 34.71 6.60 12.35
CA ILE A 491 35.39 6.12 11.15
C ILE A 491 36.72 5.47 11.53
N LEU A 492 36.96 4.27 11.02
CA LEU A 492 38.24 3.58 11.11
C LEU A 492 38.75 3.25 9.69
N ALA A 493 39.97 3.65 9.38
CA ALA A 493 40.64 3.26 8.14
C ALA A 493 42.14 3.06 8.34
N ASN A 494 42.76 2.29 7.45
CA ASN A 494 44.22 2.09 7.40
C ASN A 494 44.94 3.09 6.47
N SER A 495 44.24 4.12 5.99
CA SER A 495 44.76 5.13 5.08
C SER A 495 44.00 6.44 5.23
N PRO A 496 44.68 7.60 5.41
CA PRO A 496 44.02 8.88 5.60
C PRO A 496 43.11 9.28 4.43
N SER A 497 43.49 8.93 3.20
CA SER A 497 42.69 9.21 2.00
C SER A 497 41.37 8.43 2.00
N VAL A 498 41.37 7.21 2.54
CA VAL A 498 40.18 6.36 2.67
C VAL A 498 39.28 6.84 3.80
N ALA A 499 39.87 7.26 4.92
CA ALA A 499 39.11 7.90 6.00
C ALA A 499 38.38 9.14 5.48
N ARG A 500 39.03 9.96 4.64
CA ARG A 500 38.40 11.13 4.01
C ARG A 500 37.26 10.72 3.07
N LEU A 501 37.43 9.68 2.26
CA LEU A 501 36.39 9.16 1.38
C LEU A 501 35.13 8.73 2.17
N LEU A 502 35.31 8.02 3.29
CA LEU A 502 34.20 7.66 4.19
C LEU A 502 33.52 8.90 4.78
N ALA A 503 34.30 9.89 5.23
CA ALA A 503 33.78 11.11 5.81
C ALA A 503 32.98 11.94 4.77
N ASP A 504 33.49 12.10 3.55
CA ASP A 504 32.80 12.78 2.45
C ASP A 504 31.49 12.06 2.09
N ALA A 505 31.51 10.73 2.01
CA ALA A 505 30.32 9.93 1.78
C ALA A 505 29.29 10.08 2.91
N ALA A 506 29.75 10.14 4.17
CA ALA A 506 28.90 10.33 5.34
C ALA A 506 28.20 11.68 5.30
N GLU A 507 28.96 12.77 5.11
CA GLU A 507 28.44 14.14 5.01
C GLU A 507 27.43 14.28 3.86
N ALA A 508 27.75 13.74 2.67
CA ALA A 508 26.85 13.78 1.51
C ALA A 508 25.52 13.03 1.75
N ASN A 509 25.50 12.07 2.67
CA ASN A 509 24.31 11.29 3.03
C ASN A 509 23.58 11.81 4.28
N GLY A 510 24.10 12.87 4.93
CA GLY A 510 23.52 13.46 6.14
C GLY A 510 23.94 12.77 7.44
N LEU A 511 25.00 11.95 7.42
CA LEU A 511 25.66 11.44 8.62
C LEU A 511 26.78 12.39 9.05
N LYS A 512 27.08 12.42 10.35
CA LYS A 512 28.08 13.33 10.94
C LYS A 512 29.26 12.54 11.51
N PRO A 513 30.44 12.54 10.84
CA PRO A 513 31.65 11.99 11.43
C PRO A 513 32.04 12.73 12.72
N THR A 514 32.13 12.03 13.85
CA THR A 514 32.49 12.61 15.16
C THR A 514 33.85 12.13 15.66
N ALA A 515 34.25 10.91 15.29
CA ALA A 515 35.54 10.33 15.61
C ALA A 515 36.16 9.71 14.35
N VAL A 516 37.44 9.98 14.06
CA VAL A 516 38.13 9.46 12.89
C VAL A 516 39.50 8.92 13.28
N ILE A 517 39.72 7.63 13.06
CA ILE A 517 41.01 6.94 13.17
C ILE A 517 41.42 6.55 11.74
N GLY A 518 42.24 7.37 11.08
CA GLY A 518 42.50 7.26 9.65
C GLY A 518 43.83 6.62 9.25
N ASP A 519 44.70 6.33 10.20
CA ASP A 519 46.10 5.93 9.96
C ASP A 519 46.45 4.62 10.68
N LEU A 520 45.52 3.65 10.69
CA LEU A 520 45.76 2.34 11.30
C LEU A 520 46.86 1.57 10.55
N ASP A 521 47.99 1.34 11.21
CA ASP A 521 49.10 0.55 10.66
C ASP A 521 48.79 -0.95 10.70
N LEU A 522 48.60 -1.53 9.51
CA LEU A 522 48.39 -2.97 9.30
C LEU A 522 49.62 -3.67 8.71
N ASP A 523 50.69 -2.95 8.34
CA ASP A 523 51.94 -3.51 7.79
C ASP A 523 52.87 -3.99 8.90
N GLN A 524 52.32 -4.86 9.77
CA GLN A 524 52.99 -5.42 10.94
C GLN A 524 52.67 -6.90 11.09
N THR A 525 53.24 -7.57 12.10
CA THR A 525 52.85 -8.95 12.44
C THR A 525 51.35 -9.06 12.71
N ARG A 526 50.69 -10.12 12.24
CA ARG A 526 49.26 -10.39 12.45
C ARG A 526 48.75 -10.06 13.85
N LEU A 527 49.41 -10.56 14.91
CA LEU A 527 48.99 -10.33 16.30
C LEU A 527 48.96 -8.84 16.68
N ARG A 528 49.95 -8.05 16.22
CA ARG A 528 50.01 -6.62 16.50
C ARG A 528 48.96 -5.85 15.70
N ALA A 529 48.77 -6.19 14.42
CA ALA A 529 47.72 -5.60 13.59
C ALA A 529 46.32 -5.86 14.19
N GLU A 530 46.02 -7.11 14.56
CA GLU A 530 44.74 -7.48 15.20
C GLU A 530 44.56 -6.78 16.56
N SER A 531 45.61 -6.63 17.38
CA SER A 531 45.55 -5.92 18.65
C SER A 531 45.30 -4.41 18.47
N SER A 532 46.00 -3.76 17.54
CA SER A 532 45.80 -2.34 17.22
C SER A 532 44.39 -2.08 16.68
N LEU A 533 43.91 -2.96 15.80
CA LEU A 533 42.57 -2.90 15.23
C LEU A 533 41.50 -3.07 16.31
N THR A 534 41.67 -4.04 17.22
CA THR A 534 40.73 -4.28 18.33
C THR A 534 40.64 -3.07 19.23
N SER A 535 41.78 -2.55 19.71
CA SER A 535 41.82 -1.35 20.56
C SER A 535 41.24 -0.11 19.87
N ALA A 536 41.40 0.02 18.55
CA ALA A 536 40.83 1.13 17.79
C ALA A 536 39.30 1.02 17.68
N LEU A 537 38.78 -0.18 17.42
CA LEU A 537 37.34 -0.44 17.39
C LEU A 537 36.70 -0.25 18.76
N GLU A 538 37.28 -0.80 19.83
CA GLU A 538 36.79 -0.62 21.20
C GLU A 538 36.66 0.85 21.55
N ARG A 539 37.67 1.67 21.23
CA ARG A 539 37.60 3.13 21.43
C ARG A 539 36.41 3.79 20.73
N LEU A 540 36.14 3.43 19.47
CA LEU A 540 34.99 3.98 18.73
C LEU A 540 33.67 3.47 19.27
N PHE A 541 33.61 2.21 19.69
CA PHE A 541 32.41 1.61 20.26
C PHE A 541 32.10 2.13 21.67
N GLU A 542 33.11 2.45 22.48
CA GLU A 542 32.96 3.01 23.83
C GLU A 542 32.63 4.52 23.82
N ASP A 543 32.93 5.24 22.73
CA ASP A 543 32.69 6.69 22.62
C ASP A 543 31.18 7.02 22.60
N HIS A 544 30.67 7.72 23.61
CA HIS A 544 29.25 8.09 23.69
C HIS A 544 28.77 9.04 22.59
N ASP A 545 29.68 9.74 21.88
CA ASP A 545 29.34 10.64 20.76
C ASP A 545 29.26 9.91 19.40
N VAL A 546 29.42 8.57 19.39
CA VAL A 546 29.39 7.73 18.19
C VAL A 546 28.17 6.79 18.21
N ASP A 547 27.24 6.96 17.27
CA ASP A 547 26.04 6.11 17.14
C ASP A 547 26.28 4.86 16.28
N SER A 548 27.25 4.91 15.35
CA SER A 548 27.55 3.85 14.39
C SER A 548 29.02 3.87 13.97
N VAL A 549 29.56 2.75 13.52
CA VAL A 549 30.98 2.64 13.11
C VAL A 549 31.09 2.26 11.62
N ALA A 550 31.90 2.99 10.86
CA ALA A 550 32.27 2.61 9.49
C ALA A 550 33.76 2.30 9.41
N VAL A 551 34.08 1.10 8.92
CA VAL A 551 35.46 0.65 8.71
C VAL A 551 35.74 0.58 7.22
N CYS A 552 36.86 1.10 6.75
CA CYS A 552 37.33 0.80 5.40
C CYS A 552 38.83 0.48 5.36
N LEU A 553 39.15 -0.71 4.84
CA LEU A 553 40.52 -1.21 4.75
C LEU A 553 40.92 -1.39 3.28
N GLN A 554 42.17 -1.04 2.98
CA GLN A 554 42.86 -1.37 1.73
C GLN A 554 43.86 -2.51 1.95
N PRO A 555 44.13 -3.38 0.97
CA PRO A 555 45.24 -4.32 1.03
C PRO A 555 46.56 -3.60 1.30
N THR A 556 47.39 -4.19 2.16
CA THR A 556 48.78 -3.74 2.38
C THR A 556 49.63 -4.08 1.14
N ILE A 557 50.51 -3.17 0.73
CA ILE A 557 51.37 -3.34 -0.47
C ILE A 557 52.59 -4.21 -0.14
N THR A 558 52.97 -4.24 1.14
CA THR A 558 54.11 -4.95 1.71
C THR A 558 53.59 -5.97 2.73
N GLY A 559 54.19 -7.18 2.75
CA GLY A 559 53.88 -8.23 3.74
C GLY A 559 52.96 -9.37 3.27
N ASP A 560 52.76 -10.35 4.16
CA ASP A 560 51.76 -11.41 3.99
C ASP A 560 50.35 -10.82 4.14
N HIS A 561 49.48 -11.02 3.16
CA HIS A 561 48.09 -10.59 3.25
C HIS A 561 47.36 -11.38 4.35
N HIS A 562 47.05 -10.72 5.47
CA HIS A 562 46.29 -11.30 6.57
C HIS A 562 44.83 -10.86 6.52
N ASP A 563 43.94 -11.82 6.74
CA ASP A 563 42.51 -11.55 6.89
C ASP A 563 42.17 -11.19 8.33
N HIS A 564 41.75 -9.95 8.54
CA HIS A 564 41.41 -9.38 9.85
C HIS A 564 39.90 -9.43 10.17
N SER A 565 39.07 -9.91 9.25
CA SER A 565 37.61 -9.77 9.35
C SER A 565 37.03 -10.56 10.53
N ARG A 566 37.64 -11.70 10.87
CA ARG A 566 37.25 -12.47 12.08
C ARG A 566 37.46 -11.66 13.36
N ALA A 567 38.61 -11.01 13.49
CA ALA A 567 38.92 -10.21 14.68
C ALA A 567 37.96 -9.00 14.76
N ILE A 568 37.73 -8.31 13.64
CA ILE A 568 36.75 -7.21 13.54
C ILE A 568 35.37 -7.68 13.99
N SER A 569 34.87 -8.79 13.44
CA SER A 569 33.55 -9.36 13.76
C SER A 569 33.44 -9.78 15.22
N MET A 570 34.47 -10.43 15.78
CA MET A 570 34.50 -10.81 17.20
C MET A 570 34.48 -9.60 18.14
N THR A 571 35.16 -8.51 17.79
CA THR A 571 35.14 -7.28 18.57
C THR A 571 33.78 -6.59 18.45
N ALA A 572 33.24 -6.46 17.24
CA ALA A 572 31.95 -5.81 16.99
C ALA A 572 30.78 -6.50 17.71
N ARG A 573 30.78 -7.83 17.78
CA ARG A 573 29.76 -8.64 18.48
C ARG A 573 29.64 -8.34 19.98
N GLN A 574 30.64 -7.68 20.58
CA GLN A 574 30.62 -7.30 21.99
C GLN A 574 29.83 -6.01 22.26
N TYR A 575 29.48 -5.27 21.20
CA TYR A 575 28.84 -3.96 21.30
C TYR A 575 27.48 -3.92 20.59
N ALA A 576 26.60 -3.02 21.05
CA ALA A 576 25.26 -2.85 20.51
C ALA A 576 25.16 -1.75 19.43
N LYS A 577 26.27 -1.12 19.05
CA LYS A 577 26.31 -0.12 17.97
C LYS A 577 26.50 -0.81 16.63
N PRO A 578 25.73 -0.46 15.59
CA PRO A 578 25.91 -1.06 14.27
C PRO A 578 27.23 -0.66 13.65
N MET A 579 27.78 -1.57 12.85
CA MET A 579 28.92 -1.29 12.00
C MET A 579 28.71 -1.71 10.55
N VAL A 580 29.38 -1.00 9.66
CA VAL A 580 29.56 -1.39 8.25
C VAL A 580 31.03 -1.43 7.90
N MET A 581 31.43 -2.39 7.08
CA MET A 581 32.82 -2.56 6.65
C MET A 581 32.94 -2.48 5.14
N SER A 582 34.01 -1.86 4.63
CA SER A 582 34.30 -1.79 3.21
C SER A 582 35.72 -2.23 2.91
N LEU A 583 35.88 -3.16 1.98
CA LEU A 583 37.18 -3.62 1.50
C LEU A 583 37.37 -3.11 0.07
N ILE A 584 38.38 -2.26 -0.13
CA ILE A 584 38.65 -1.65 -1.44
C ILE A 584 40.00 -2.11 -1.99
N GLY A 585 40.08 -2.34 -3.30
CA GLY A 585 41.33 -2.71 -3.97
C GLY A 585 41.70 -4.19 -3.84
N THR A 586 40.81 -5.05 -3.32
CA THR A 586 40.97 -6.50 -3.37
C THR A 586 40.77 -6.97 -4.82
N LEU A 587 41.83 -7.45 -5.48
CA LEU A 587 41.85 -7.80 -6.91
C LEU A 587 41.60 -9.29 -7.20
N ASP A 588 41.42 -10.11 -6.17
CA ASP A 588 41.38 -11.57 -6.34
C ASP A 588 39.99 -12.04 -6.76
N ALA A 589 39.86 -12.54 -7.99
CA ALA A 589 38.59 -12.99 -8.57
C ALA A 589 38.07 -14.30 -7.93
N ASP A 590 38.95 -15.05 -7.26
CA ASP A 590 38.67 -16.34 -6.63
C ASP A 590 38.39 -16.24 -5.13
N VAL A 591 38.39 -15.02 -4.55
CA VAL A 591 37.98 -14.78 -3.17
C VAL A 591 36.57 -14.19 -3.21
N PRO A 592 35.50 -14.98 -3.02
CA PRO A 592 34.20 -14.44 -2.66
C PRO A 592 34.40 -13.40 -1.55
N LEU A 593 33.71 -12.25 -1.59
CA LEU A 593 33.78 -11.24 -0.51
C LEU A 593 33.54 -11.87 0.88
N ASN A 594 32.88 -13.04 0.93
CA ASN A 594 32.61 -13.85 2.12
C ASN A 594 33.75 -14.82 2.52
N TYR A 595 34.70 -15.13 1.65
CA TYR A 595 35.92 -15.87 1.99
C TYR A 595 36.99 -14.99 2.63
N ILE A 596 36.78 -13.67 2.64
CA ILE A 596 37.42 -12.78 3.61
C ILE A 596 36.70 -12.93 4.97
N GLY A 597 36.87 -14.10 5.60
CA GLY A 597 37.32 -14.09 6.98
C GLY A 597 36.57 -14.76 8.09
N ASN A 598 35.87 -15.89 7.93
CA ASN A 598 35.25 -16.57 9.09
C ASN A 598 34.47 -15.61 10.01
N ALA A 599 34.02 -14.48 9.44
CA ALA A 599 33.33 -13.37 10.07
C ALA A 599 31.82 -13.47 9.82
N GLY A 600 31.45 -14.43 8.97
CA GLY A 600 30.11 -14.79 8.62
C GLY A 600 29.32 -15.40 9.79
N PRO A 601 28.06 -15.72 9.50
CA PRO A 601 27.08 -16.20 10.46
C PRO A 601 27.56 -17.42 11.24
N VAL A 602 27.75 -17.26 12.55
CA VAL A 602 27.71 -18.43 13.43
C VAL A 602 26.22 -18.66 13.71
N ILE A 603 25.69 -19.80 13.28
CA ILE A 603 24.33 -20.22 13.59
C ILE A 603 24.28 -20.53 15.09
N GLU A 604 24.08 -19.51 15.91
CA GLU A 604 23.65 -19.66 17.30
C GLU A 604 22.16 -19.35 17.39
N THR A 605 21.50 -19.87 18.42
CA THR A 605 20.06 -19.75 18.72
C THR A 605 19.58 -18.31 19.01
N SER A 606 20.33 -17.28 18.60
CA SER A 606 20.01 -15.87 18.77
C SER A 606 19.27 -15.30 17.55
N ALA A 607 18.46 -14.26 17.76
CA ALA A 607 17.61 -13.66 16.73
C ALA A 607 18.35 -12.83 15.64
N LEU A 608 19.63 -12.49 15.85
CA LEU A 608 20.48 -11.79 14.89
C LEU A 608 21.43 -12.76 14.23
N GLN A 609 21.52 -12.69 12.89
CA GLN A 609 22.60 -13.36 12.19
C GLN A 609 23.91 -12.66 12.54
N GLN A 610 24.85 -13.34 13.21
CA GLN A 610 26.06 -12.66 13.65
C GLN A 610 27.06 -12.49 12.51
N GLY A 611 27.45 -11.26 12.20
CA GLY A 611 28.46 -10.96 11.18
C GLY A 611 28.55 -9.47 10.91
N VAL A 612 29.59 -9.03 10.21
CA VAL A 612 29.76 -7.63 9.81
C VAL A 612 29.41 -7.54 8.32
N PRO A 613 28.54 -6.61 7.89
CA PRO A 613 28.22 -6.45 6.48
C PRO A 613 29.42 -5.86 5.73
N ILE A 614 29.85 -6.54 4.67
CA ILE A 614 31.08 -6.21 3.93
C ILE A 614 30.73 -5.72 2.53
N PHE A 615 31.13 -4.49 2.24
CA PHE A 615 30.89 -3.82 0.97
C PHE A 615 32.17 -3.69 0.14
N SER A 616 32.03 -3.73 -1.17
CA SER A 616 33.12 -3.40 -2.10
C SER A 616 33.33 -1.89 -2.28
N SER A 617 32.45 -1.06 -1.72
CA SER A 617 32.45 0.40 -1.89
C SER A 617 32.08 1.13 -0.59
N PRO A 618 32.91 2.08 -0.13
CA PRO A 618 32.62 2.95 1.01
C PRO A 618 31.36 3.81 0.81
N ALA A 619 31.11 4.25 -0.43
CA ALA A 619 29.89 5.01 -0.73
C ALA A 619 28.63 4.15 -0.56
N ARG A 620 28.68 2.86 -0.94
CA ARG A 620 27.55 1.93 -0.79
C ARG A 620 27.26 1.60 0.67
N SER A 621 28.30 1.30 1.46
CA SER A 621 28.14 0.98 2.89
C SER A 621 27.52 2.15 3.67
N ILE A 622 28.03 3.37 3.43
CA ILE A 622 27.49 4.59 4.03
C ILE A 622 26.06 4.88 3.54
N SER A 623 25.77 4.65 2.25
CA SER A 623 24.42 4.86 1.71
C SER A 623 23.40 3.86 2.24
N ALA A 624 23.80 2.62 2.57
CA ALA A 624 22.93 1.65 3.21
C ALA A 624 22.63 2.06 4.66
N LEU A 625 23.67 2.42 5.42
CA LEU A 625 23.54 2.88 6.81
C LEU A 625 22.68 4.14 6.91
N SER A 626 22.89 5.14 6.04
CA SER A 626 22.15 6.40 6.07
C SER A 626 20.66 6.24 5.82
N LYS A 627 20.25 5.31 4.96
CA LYS A 627 18.84 4.98 4.72
C LYS A 627 18.18 4.40 5.98
N ILE A 628 18.90 3.56 6.72
CA ILE A 628 18.40 2.97 7.98
C ILE A 628 18.29 4.04 9.07
N VAL A 629 19.25 4.97 9.15
CA VAL A 629 19.18 6.12 10.06
C VAL A 629 17.96 6.99 9.76
N ARG A 630 17.68 7.29 8.47
CA ARG A 630 16.47 8.06 8.08
C ARG A 630 15.18 7.35 8.49
N TYR A 631 15.12 6.03 8.29
CA TYR A 631 13.99 5.21 8.76
C TYR A 631 13.84 5.26 10.27
N GLN A 632 14.94 5.22 11.04
CA GLN A 632 14.89 5.35 12.49
C GLN A 632 14.38 6.72 12.94
N THR A 633 14.79 7.79 12.27
CA THR A 633 14.24 9.12 12.51
C THR A 633 12.73 9.17 12.25
N TRP A 634 12.26 8.59 11.14
CA TRP A 634 10.82 8.48 10.84
C TRP A 634 10.09 7.69 11.93
N ARG A 635 10.63 6.53 12.33
CA ARG A 635 10.03 5.66 13.34
C ARG A 635 9.97 6.34 14.71
N ALA A 636 10.98 7.11 15.08
CA ALA A 636 11.04 7.85 16.34
C ALA A 636 10.03 9.01 16.40
N GLN A 637 9.69 9.61 15.25
CA GLN A 637 8.63 10.62 15.16
C GLN A 637 7.23 10.00 15.35
N GLY A 638 7.06 8.72 14.96
CA GLY A 638 5.80 7.99 15.07
C GLY A 638 4.88 8.20 13.86
N VAL A 639 3.61 7.87 14.04
CA VAL A 639 2.60 7.89 12.95
C VAL A 639 1.94 9.27 12.83
N GLY A 640 1.96 10.08 13.89
CA GLY A 640 1.09 11.25 14.01
C GLY A 640 -0.36 10.86 14.33
N GLU A 641 -1.19 11.86 14.60
CA GLU A 641 -2.63 11.70 14.86
C GLU A 641 -3.44 12.02 13.60
N ALA A 642 -4.58 11.34 13.44
CA ALA A 642 -5.51 11.65 12.36
C ALA A 642 -6.07 13.07 12.58
N LEU A 643 -5.73 13.99 11.68
CA LEU A 643 -6.17 15.38 11.78
C LEU A 643 -7.53 15.52 11.09
N ILE A 644 -8.62 15.59 11.86
CA ILE A 644 -9.95 15.94 11.33
C ILE A 644 -10.18 17.42 11.62
N PRO A 645 -10.26 18.28 10.59
CA PRO A 645 -10.56 19.69 10.79
C PRO A 645 -11.90 19.91 11.49
N GLU A 646 -11.97 20.93 12.33
CA GLU A 646 -13.21 21.28 13.05
C GLU A 646 -14.37 21.50 12.06
N GLY A 647 -15.52 20.90 12.38
CA GLY A 647 -16.74 20.97 11.60
C GLY A 647 -16.84 19.93 10.47
N LEU A 648 -15.81 19.11 10.27
CA LEU A 648 -15.79 18.02 9.29
C LEU A 648 -15.93 16.63 9.92
N GLU A 649 -16.42 16.54 11.15
CA GLU A 649 -16.58 15.27 11.85
C GLU A 649 -17.70 14.42 11.22
N GLY A 650 -17.42 13.12 11.01
CA GLY A 650 -18.38 12.17 10.45
C GLY A 650 -18.58 12.32 8.94
N THR A 651 -19.76 11.91 8.45
CA THR A 651 -20.06 11.76 7.01
C THR A 651 -21.02 12.82 6.45
N LYS A 652 -21.59 13.68 7.32
CA LYS A 652 -22.64 14.64 6.93
C LYS A 652 -22.18 15.60 5.83
N VAL A 653 -20.99 16.16 5.98
CA VAL A 653 -20.39 17.08 5.00
C VAL A 653 -20.14 16.36 3.68
N ALA A 654 -19.54 15.18 3.74
CA ALA A 654 -19.28 14.36 2.54
C ALA A 654 -20.58 14.03 1.81
N ARG A 655 -21.64 13.58 2.50
CA ARG A 655 -22.94 13.28 1.87
C ARG A 655 -23.57 14.51 1.20
N ALA A 656 -23.49 15.68 1.82
CA ALA A 656 -24.01 16.90 1.23
C ALA A 656 -23.27 17.27 -0.06
N ALA A 657 -21.94 17.14 -0.07
CA ALA A 657 -21.13 17.34 -1.27
C ALA A 657 -21.37 16.26 -2.34
N ASP A 658 -21.54 14.99 -1.96
CA ASP A 658 -21.87 13.89 -2.87
C ASP A 658 -23.21 14.10 -3.57
N ALA A 659 -24.21 14.67 -2.89
CA ALA A 659 -25.49 15.02 -3.49
C ALA A 659 -25.33 16.07 -4.61
N LEU A 660 -24.51 17.11 -4.39
CA LEU A 660 -24.18 18.11 -5.41
C LEU A 660 -23.41 17.50 -6.58
N LEU A 661 -22.38 16.71 -6.27
CA LEU A 661 -21.56 16.04 -7.29
C LEU A 661 -22.40 15.09 -8.15
N SER A 662 -23.32 14.34 -7.52
CA SER A 662 -24.22 13.43 -8.22
C SER A 662 -25.19 14.18 -9.14
N GLU A 663 -25.69 15.35 -8.73
CA GLU A 663 -26.50 16.23 -9.58
C GLU A 663 -25.69 16.68 -10.80
N TRP A 664 -24.48 17.18 -10.58
CA TRP A 664 -23.61 17.74 -11.60
C TRP A 664 -23.08 16.68 -12.59
N LEU A 665 -22.78 15.47 -12.11
CA LEU A 665 -22.30 14.36 -12.93
C LEU A 665 -23.35 13.82 -13.91
N LYS A 666 -24.65 14.06 -13.71
CA LYS A 666 -25.69 13.70 -14.70
C LYS A 666 -25.44 14.31 -16.08
N THR A 667 -24.62 15.36 -16.16
CA THR A 667 -24.25 16.04 -17.40
C THR A 667 -22.94 15.55 -18.01
N VAL A 668 -22.26 14.60 -17.36
CA VAL A 668 -20.94 14.07 -17.75
C VAL A 668 -21.10 12.68 -18.37
N GLU A 669 -20.74 12.55 -19.65
CA GLU A 669 -20.72 11.26 -20.36
C GLU A 669 -19.33 10.61 -20.29
N GLY A 670 -19.27 9.31 -19.96
CA GLY A 670 -18.02 8.56 -19.89
C GLY A 670 -17.02 9.15 -18.90
N ALA A 671 -15.74 9.21 -19.27
CA ALA A 671 -14.65 9.75 -18.46
C ALA A 671 -14.30 11.21 -18.80
N ALA A 672 -15.22 11.98 -19.38
CA ALA A 672 -14.98 13.37 -19.74
C ALA A 672 -14.80 14.25 -18.49
N LEU A 673 -13.88 15.21 -18.57
CA LEU A 673 -13.70 16.24 -17.53
C LEU A 673 -14.70 17.38 -17.75
N ARG A 674 -15.42 17.77 -16.68
CA ARG A 674 -16.24 18.98 -16.63
C ARG A 674 -15.63 19.96 -15.63
N ARG A 675 -15.23 21.13 -16.12
CA ARG A 675 -14.84 22.26 -15.28
C ARG A 675 -16.07 22.84 -14.58
N LEU A 676 -16.04 22.94 -13.26
CA LEU A 676 -17.08 23.61 -12.47
C LEU A 676 -17.04 25.12 -12.68
N THR A 677 -18.19 25.79 -12.60
CA THR A 677 -18.25 27.25 -12.58
C THR A 677 -17.66 27.80 -11.26
N GLN A 678 -17.46 29.12 -11.19
CA GLN A 678 -16.98 29.76 -9.95
C GLN A 678 -17.95 29.56 -8.79
N GLU A 679 -19.26 29.69 -9.04
CA GLU A 679 -20.32 29.49 -8.04
C GLU A 679 -20.36 28.04 -7.56
N GLU A 680 -20.33 27.06 -8.49
CA GLU A 680 -20.29 25.63 -8.14
C GLU A 680 -19.02 25.28 -7.35
N THR A 681 -17.87 25.84 -7.74
CA THR A 681 -16.59 25.64 -7.05
C THR A 681 -16.66 26.20 -5.62
N GLN A 682 -17.15 27.42 -5.44
CA GLN A 682 -17.32 28.03 -4.12
C GLN A 682 -18.31 27.22 -3.25
N GLN A 683 -19.43 26.78 -3.82
CA GLN A 683 -20.40 25.95 -3.12
C GLN A 683 -19.79 24.63 -2.61
N LEU A 684 -19.02 23.94 -3.44
CA LEU A 684 -18.35 22.69 -3.06
C LEU A 684 -17.28 22.93 -1.98
N LEU A 685 -16.44 23.95 -2.14
CA LEU A 685 -15.35 24.26 -1.21
C LEU A 685 -15.87 24.75 0.16
N ALA A 686 -16.97 25.51 0.17
CA ALA A 686 -17.59 26.00 1.40
C ALA A 686 -18.07 24.86 2.32
N HIS A 687 -18.52 23.72 1.77
CA HIS A 687 -18.84 22.54 2.58
C HIS A 687 -17.67 22.05 3.42
N TYR A 688 -16.44 22.24 2.94
CA TYR A 688 -15.20 21.85 3.63
C TYR A 688 -14.58 22.99 4.45
N GLY A 689 -15.24 24.14 4.57
CA GLY A 689 -14.71 25.34 5.23
C GLY A 689 -13.61 26.04 4.44
N LEU A 690 -13.54 25.82 3.12
CA LEU A 690 -12.56 26.47 2.24
C LEU A 690 -13.21 27.68 1.56
N GLU A 691 -12.95 28.87 2.09
CA GLU A 691 -13.49 30.12 1.56
C GLU A 691 -12.56 30.74 0.50
N VAL A 692 -13.07 30.89 -0.73
CA VAL A 692 -12.38 31.59 -1.81
C VAL A 692 -12.74 33.07 -1.75
N LEU A 693 -11.74 33.95 -1.75
CA LEU A 693 -11.95 35.39 -1.72
C LEU A 693 -12.86 35.84 -2.88
N PRO A 694 -13.94 36.59 -2.58
CA PRO A 694 -14.93 36.95 -3.58
C PRO A 694 -14.30 37.80 -4.69
N SER A 695 -14.60 37.44 -5.93
CA SER A 695 -14.27 38.24 -7.10
C SER A 695 -15.52 38.45 -7.94
N LEU A 696 -15.65 39.65 -8.50
CA LEU A 696 -16.76 40.04 -9.34
C LEU A 696 -16.24 40.36 -10.74
N SER A 697 -16.87 39.75 -11.75
CA SER A 697 -16.53 40.03 -13.15
C SER A 697 -16.96 41.45 -13.53
N SER A 698 -16.12 42.13 -14.31
CA SER A 698 -16.32 43.52 -14.72
C SER A 698 -16.01 43.73 -16.20
N ASP A 699 -17.07 44.07 -16.95
CA ASP A 699 -16.99 44.31 -18.39
C ASP A 699 -16.93 45.80 -18.74
N SER A 700 -16.93 46.69 -17.76
CA SER A 700 -16.70 48.12 -17.93
C SER A 700 -16.05 48.75 -16.70
N PRO A 701 -15.44 49.95 -16.82
CA PRO A 701 -14.98 50.72 -15.66
C PRO A 701 -16.10 51.01 -14.64
N ASP A 702 -17.35 51.18 -15.10
CA ASP A 702 -18.50 51.40 -14.22
C ASP A 702 -18.87 50.13 -13.45
N ALA A 703 -18.88 48.97 -14.13
CA ALA A 703 -19.11 47.68 -13.48
C ALA A 703 -18.01 47.36 -12.47
N ALA A 704 -16.75 47.69 -12.79
CA ALA A 704 -15.63 47.54 -11.86
C ALA A 704 -15.79 48.44 -10.62
N ALA A 705 -16.22 49.69 -10.80
CA ALA A 705 -16.48 50.60 -9.68
C ALA A 705 -17.59 50.08 -8.76
N ALA A 706 -18.72 49.63 -9.32
CA ALA A 706 -19.80 49.03 -8.55
C ALA A 706 -19.33 47.78 -7.77
N ALA A 707 -18.55 46.91 -8.43
CA ALA A 707 -17.96 45.74 -7.79
C ALA A 707 -17.00 46.12 -6.65
N ALA A 708 -16.20 47.17 -6.81
CA ALA A 708 -15.28 47.62 -5.77
C ALA A 708 -16.00 48.27 -4.57
N GLU A 709 -17.13 48.95 -4.80
CA GLU A 709 -17.98 49.45 -3.71
C GLU A 709 -18.60 48.30 -2.90
N GLU A 710 -19.02 47.23 -3.58
CA GLU A 710 -19.56 46.03 -2.92
C GLU A 710 -18.49 45.28 -2.11
N LEU A 711 -17.29 45.11 -2.70
CA LEU A 711 -16.19 44.36 -2.09
C LEU A 711 -15.40 45.15 -1.02
N GLY A 712 -15.48 46.48 -1.06
CA GLY A 712 -14.72 47.39 -0.20
C GLY A 712 -13.26 47.58 -0.65
N TYR A 713 -12.77 48.81 -0.56
CA TYR A 713 -11.38 49.15 -0.85
C TYR A 713 -10.43 48.79 0.33
N PRO A 714 -9.17 48.41 0.06
CA PRO A 714 -8.52 48.33 -1.25
C PRO A 714 -8.84 47.04 -2.03
N VAL A 715 -8.87 47.15 -3.36
CA VAL A 715 -9.14 46.04 -4.30
C VAL A 715 -7.99 45.79 -5.27
N ALA A 716 -8.01 44.62 -5.90
CA ALA A 716 -7.18 44.26 -7.03
C ALA A 716 -8.04 44.12 -8.30
N VAL A 717 -7.46 44.45 -9.45
CA VAL A 717 -8.05 44.14 -10.77
C VAL A 717 -7.19 43.10 -11.46
N LYS A 718 -7.83 42.02 -11.94
CA LYS A 718 -7.15 40.89 -12.59
C LYS A 718 -7.78 40.60 -13.95
N SER A 719 -6.97 40.08 -14.88
CA SER A 719 -7.48 39.57 -16.15
C SER A 719 -8.15 38.21 -15.97
N THR A 720 -9.27 37.98 -16.64
CA THR A 720 -9.94 36.67 -16.61
C THR A 720 -9.26 35.63 -17.50
N ASN A 721 -8.31 36.03 -18.36
CA ASN A 721 -7.56 35.12 -19.22
C ASN A 721 -6.61 34.25 -18.39
N VAL A 722 -6.70 32.93 -18.57
CA VAL A 722 -5.95 31.90 -17.83
C VAL A 722 -4.43 32.14 -17.86
N TYR A 723 -3.88 32.63 -18.96
CA TYR A 723 -2.44 32.86 -19.11
C TYR A 723 -1.95 34.18 -18.49
N LEU A 724 -2.86 35.13 -18.24
CA LEU A 724 -2.53 36.49 -17.81
C LEU A 724 -2.94 36.77 -16.36
N ARG A 725 -3.90 36.02 -15.81
CA ARG A 725 -4.52 36.24 -14.49
C ARG A 725 -3.53 36.26 -13.31
N HIS A 726 -2.35 35.67 -13.46
CA HIS A 726 -1.31 35.61 -12.43
C HIS A 726 -0.03 36.38 -12.80
N ARG A 727 -0.02 37.11 -13.93
CA ARG A 727 1.17 37.75 -14.50
C ARG A 727 1.19 39.26 -14.26
N LEU A 728 1.69 39.66 -13.09
CA LEU A 728 1.96 41.06 -12.72
C LEU A 728 2.91 41.74 -13.73
N ASP A 729 3.92 41.00 -14.19
CA ASP A 729 4.94 41.46 -15.14
C ASP A 729 4.37 41.80 -16.53
N LEU A 730 3.26 41.17 -16.92
CA LEU A 730 2.58 41.41 -18.19
C LEU A 730 1.40 42.39 -18.08
N GLY A 731 1.18 42.97 -16.90
CA GLY A 731 0.07 43.88 -16.63
C GLY A 731 -1.29 43.19 -16.50
N GLY A 732 -1.31 41.87 -16.29
CA GLY A 732 -2.53 41.08 -16.10
C GLY A 732 -3.14 41.22 -14.71
N VAL A 733 -2.42 41.83 -13.76
CA VAL A 733 -2.82 42.06 -12.37
C VAL A 733 -2.38 43.46 -11.94
N GLN A 734 -3.26 44.20 -11.27
CA GLN A 734 -2.96 45.47 -10.61
C GLN A 734 -3.49 45.42 -9.17
N LEU A 735 -2.66 45.76 -8.20
CA LEU A 735 -2.90 45.59 -6.77
C LEU A 735 -3.00 46.95 -6.06
N ASN A 736 -3.50 46.95 -4.82
CA ASN A 736 -3.55 48.12 -3.93
C ASN A 736 -4.32 49.31 -4.52
N ILE A 737 -5.45 49.06 -5.17
CA ILE A 737 -6.32 50.12 -5.67
C ILE A 737 -7.17 50.60 -4.50
N ASP A 738 -6.99 51.85 -4.07
CA ASP A 738 -7.57 52.42 -2.84
C ASP A 738 -8.80 53.31 -3.07
N SER A 739 -9.11 53.61 -4.33
CA SER A 739 -10.14 54.59 -4.69
C SER A 739 -10.75 54.31 -6.06
N GLU A 740 -12.00 54.76 -6.25
CA GLU A 740 -12.72 54.64 -7.53
C GLU A 740 -11.98 55.33 -8.68
N ALA A 741 -11.41 56.52 -8.43
CA ALA A 741 -10.65 57.27 -9.43
C ALA A 741 -9.42 56.48 -9.92
N MET A 742 -8.70 55.82 -9.00
CA MET A 742 -7.57 54.96 -9.34
C MET A 742 -8.05 53.72 -10.11
N LEU A 743 -9.13 53.08 -9.66
CA LEU A 743 -9.69 51.89 -10.29
C LEU A 743 -10.05 52.12 -11.76
N ARG A 744 -10.80 53.20 -12.06
CA ARG A 744 -11.22 53.53 -13.42
C ARG A 744 -10.04 53.75 -14.36
N ARG A 745 -8.98 54.39 -13.85
CA ARG A 745 -7.73 54.59 -14.58
C ARG A 745 -7.03 53.26 -14.84
N VAL A 746 -6.87 52.44 -13.80
CA VAL A 746 -6.24 51.12 -13.87
C VAL A 746 -6.95 50.21 -14.87
N VAL A 747 -8.28 50.13 -14.82
CA VAL A 747 -9.09 49.33 -15.76
C VAL A 747 -8.88 49.79 -17.21
N SER A 748 -8.85 51.10 -17.44
CA SER A 748 -8.63 51.68 -18.77
C SER A 748 -7.21 51.39 -19.30
N ASP A 749 -6.21 51.49 -18.42
CA ASP A 749 -4.81 51.22 -18.74
C ASP A 749 -4.56 49.73 -18.99
N MET A 750 -5.10 48.84 -18.14
CA MET A 750 -5.04 47.39 -18.33
C MET A 750 -5.69 46.97 -19.65
N ARG A 751 -6.89 47.47 -19.99
CA ARG A 751 -7.53 47.16 -21.28
C ARG A 751 -6.66 47.54 -22.46
N ARG A 752 -6.03 48.72 -22.42
CA ARG A 752 -5.12 49.18 -23.46
C ARG A 752 -3.88 48.31 -23.56
N GLN A 753 -3.28 47.95 -22.44
CA GLN A 753 -2.08 47.11 -22.39
C GLN A 753 -2.35 45.66 -22.82
N LEU A 754 -3.49 45.11 -22.45
CA LEU A 754 -3.87 43.73 -22.72
C LEU A 754 -4.47 43.53 -24.12
N ALA A 755 -4.85 44.61 -24.82
CA ALA A 755 -5.38 44.57 -26.19
C ALA A 755 -4.53 43.74 -27.18
N LYS A 756 -3.20 43.74 -27.00
CA LYS A 756 -2.25 42.93 -27.81
C LYS A 756 -2.39 41.42 -27.60
N TYR A 757 -3.02 40.98 -26.51
CA TYR A 757 -3.29 39.58 -26.16
C TYR A 757 -4.77 39.22 -26.33
N GLY A 758 -5.56 40.08 -26.99
CA GLY A 758 -7.02 39.97 -27.13
C GLY A 758 -7.76 41.00 -26.28
N SER A 759 -9.08 40.83 -26.10
CA SER A 759 -9.89 41.64 -25.18
C SER A 759 -10.37 40.78 -24.02
N PRO A 760 -9.45 40.37 -23.11
CA PRO A 760 -9.84 39.53 -21.99
C PRO A 760 -10.74 40.32 -21.04
N GLY A 761 -11.71 39.63 -20.41
CA GLY A 761 -12.49 40.20 -19.32
C GLY A 761 -11.60 40.59 -18.15
N LEU A 762 -12.13 41.41 -17.25
CA LEU A 762 -11.46 41.80 -16.02
C LEU A 762 -12.33 41.41 -14.82
N GLU A 763 -11.72 41.09 -13.70
CA GLU A 763 -12.40 40.85 -12.42
C GLU A 763 -11.85 41.80 -11.35
N VAL A 764 -12.72 42.26 -10.47
CA VAL A 764 -12.36 43.01 -9.25
C VAL A 764 -12.41 42.04 -8.08
N GLN A 765 -11.39 42.05 -7.24
CA GLN A 765 -11.28 41.16 -6.08
C GLN A 765 -10.80 41.94 -4.85
N SER A 766 -11.30 41.60 -3.66
CA SER A 766 -10.79 42.15 -2.39
C SER A 766 -9.30 41.83 -2.21
N MET A 767 -8.56 42.76 -1.59
CA MET A 767 -7.15 42.52 -1.24
C MET A 767 -7.02 41.55 -0.05
N ALA A 768 -6.15 40.56 -0.19
CA ALA A 768 -5.73 39.71 0.92
C ALA A 768 -4.52 40.29 1.66
N PRO A 769 -4.29 39.89 2.93
CA PRO A 769 -3.07 40.21 3.66
C PRO A 769 -1.82 39.79 2.87
N THR A 770 -0.73 40.55 3.03
CA THR A 770 0.54 40.24 2.35
C THR A 770 1.15 38.99 2.97
N GLY A 771 1.50 38.01 2.12
CA GLY A 771 2.00 36.72 2.55
C GLY A 771 2.82 36.01 1.49
N GLN A 772 3.23 34.79 1.78
CA GLN A 772 3.89 33.91 0.85
C GLN A 772 2.85 33.25 -0.07
N GLY A 773 3.07 33.29 -1.38
CA GLY A 773 2.27 32.54 -2.33
C GLY A 773 2.60 31.06 -2.29
N CYS A 774 1.57 30.24 -2.20
CA CYS A 774 1.60 28.78 -2.19
C CYS A 774 0.64 28.24 -3.25
N ILE A 775 0.85 27.00 -3.65
CA ILE A 775 -0.02 26.25 -4.56
C ILE A 775 -0.34 24.92 -3.90
N VAL A 776 -1.63 24.61 -3.82
CA VAL A 776 -2.13 23.29 -3.44
C VAL A 776 -2.87 22.73 -4.63
N ARG A 777 -2.46 21.56 -5.12
CA ARG A 777 -3.16 20.83 -6.17
C ARG A 777 -3.47 19.44 -5.70
N ALA A 778 -4.61 18.89 -6.10
CA ALA A 778 -4.88 17.48 -5.91
C ALA A 778 -5.54 16.88 -7.14
N ILE A 779 -5.18 15.64 -7.46
CA ILE A 779 -5.73 14.89 -8.58
C ILE A 779 -6.31 13.56 -8.09
N GLU A 780 -7.26 13.00 -8.85
CA GLU A 780 -7.65 11.60 -8.72
C GLU A 780 -6.85 10.76 -9.72
N ASP A 781 -5.88 10.01 -9.20
CA ASP A 781 -5.04 9.13 -9.99
C ASP A 781 -5.69 7.73 -10.16
N PRO A 782 -5.74 7.15 -11.37
CA PRO A 782 -6.36 5.84 -11.58
C PRO A 782 -5.70 4.67 -10.83
N MET A 783 -4.42 4.78 -10.47
CA MET A 783 -3.65 3.77 -9.73
C MET A 783 -3.66 4.07 -8.22
N ILE A 784 -3.23 5.28 -7.82
CA ILE A 784 -2.94 5.66 -6.43
C ILE A 784 -4.21 6.13 -5.70
N GLY A 785 -5.18 6.68 -6.43
CA GLY A 785 -6.32 7.42 -5.89
C GLY A 785 -5.96 8.89 -5.65
N PRO A 786 -6.38 9.50 -4.54
CA PRO A 786 -6.15 10.92 -4.31
C PRO A 786 -4.65 11.22 -4.11
N VAL A 787 -4.11 12.14 -4.91
CA VAL A 787 -2.72 12.63 -4.75
C VAL A 787 -2.75 14.13 -4.53
N LEU A 788 -2.32 14.56 -3.35
CA LEU A 788 -2.15 15.96 -2.98
C LEU A 788 -0.72 16.40 -3.29
N SER A 789 -0.56 17.61 -3.81
CA SER A 789 0.74 18.25 -4.01
C SER A 789 0.76 19.66 -3.45
N PHE A 790 1.89 20.02 -2.86
CA PHE A 790 2.15 21.34 -2.31
C PHE A 790 3.45 21.91 -2.88
N GLY A 791 3.45 23.20 -3.16
CA GLY A 791 4.61 23.95 -3.62
C GLY A 791 4.47 25.44 -3.34
N MET A 792 5.58 26.18 -3.44
CA MET A 792 5.52 27.64 -3.40
C MET A 792 5.02 28.19 -4.74
N SER A 793 4.34 29.33 -4.75
CA SER A 793 3.92 29.98 -6.01
C SER A 793 5.12 30.53 -6.79
N GLY A 794 5.09 30.37 -8.11
CA GLY A 794 6.00 31.00 -9.06
C GLY A 794 6.70 30.00 -9.99
N ASP A 795 7.10 30.47 -11.17
CA ASP A 795 7.64 29.65 -12.27
C ASP A 795 8.86 28.79 -11.86
N ALA A 796 9.65 29.25 -10.88
CA ALA A 796 10.81 28.50 -10.41
C ALA A 796 10.45 27.15 -9.78
N VAL A 797 9.26 27.03 -9.17
CA VAL A 797 8.80 25.76 -8.58
C VAL A 797 8.46 24.75 -9.66
N ASP A 798 7.79 25.19 -10.73
CA ASP A 798 7.50 24.34 -11.89
C ASP A 798 8.77 23.95 -12.65
N LEU A 799 9.72 24.88 -12.83
CA LEU A 799 10.95 24.64 -13.58
C LEU A 799 11.98 23.78 -12.83
N LEU A 800 12.00 23.83 -11.50
CA LEU A 800 12.92 23.07 -10.65
C LEU A 800 12.31 21.80 -10.06
N ASP A 801 11.04 21.53 -10.38
CA ASP A 801 10.24 20.45 -9.81
C ASP A 801 10.27 20.44 -8.27
N ASP A 802 10.15 21.63 -7.65
CA ASP A 802 10.22 21.81 -6.19
C ASP A 802 8.86 21.56 -5.52
N TRP A 803 8.33 20.36 -5.76
CA TRP A 803 7.04 19.91 -5.26
C TRP A 803 7.20 18.90 -4.13
N ALA A 804 6.21 18.88 -3.24
CA ALA A 804 5.99 17.80 -2.31
C ALA A 804 4.66 17.13 -2.58
N HIS A 805 4.58 15.82 -2.34
CA HIS A 805 3.39 15.01 -2.62
C HIS A 805 2.97 14.21 -1.39
N ALA A 806 1.69 13.92 -1.27
CA ALA A 806 1.15 13.03 -0.24
C ALA A 806 -0.13 12.35 -0.72
N VAL A 807 -0.44 11.19 -0.13
CA VAL A 807 -1.62 10.38 -0.47
C VAL A 807 -2.51 10.28 0.76
N PRO A 808 -3.71 10.89 0.77
CA PRO A 808 -4.64 10.80 1.89
C PRO A 808 -5.11 9.37 2.24
N PRO A 809 -5.49 9.10 3.50
CA PRO A 809 -5.62 10.05 4.62
C PRO A 809 -4.26 10.50 5.18
N LEU A 810 -4.19 11.76 5.63
CA LEU A 810 -2.96 12.38 6.16
C LEU A 810 -3.07 12.61 7.66
N THR A 811 -1.97 12.38 8.38
CA THR A 811 -1.81 12.79 9.78
C THR A 811 -1.22 14.20 9.89
N ASP A 812 -1.27 14.77 11.09
CA ASP A 812 -0.60 16.03 11.44
C ASP A 812 0.91 16.04 11.04
N GLN A 813 1.60 14.91 11.23
CA GLN A 813 2.99 14.74 10.84
C GLN A 813 3.17 14.67 9.32
N ASP A 814 2.24 14.03 8.61
CA ASP A 814 2.28 13.97 7.14
C ASP A 814 2.08 15.36 6.53
N ILE A 815 1.17 16.16 7.08
CA ILE A 815 0.95 17.55 6.66
C ILE A 815 2.19 18.40 6.95
N SER A 816 2.75 18.30 8.15
CA SER A 816 3.98 19.04 8.51
C SER A 816 5.13 18.69 7.57
N ARG A 817 5.29 17.41 7.21
CA ARG A 817 6.29 16.93 6.25
C ARG A 817 5.99 17.44 4.84
N LEU A 818 4.75 17.37 4.37
CA LEU A 818 4.33 17.86 3.06
C LEU A 818 4.65 19.35 2.89
N LEU A 819 4.34 20.16 3.89
CA LEU A 819 4.58 21.62 3.87
C LEU A 819 6.07 21.96 3.99
N GLY A 820 6.86 21.17 4.73
CA GLY A 820 8.29 21.41 4.94
C GLY A 820 9.22 20.84 3.88
N THR A 821 8.74 19.94 3.03
CA THR A 821 9.57 19.21 2.04
C THR A 821 10.09 20.09 0.89
N PRO A 822 9.30 21.01 0.28
CA PRO A 822 9.82 21.86 -0.79
C PRO A 822 11.03 22.66 -0.31
N LYS A 823 12.08 22.76 -1.12
CA LYS A 823 13.31 23.50 -0.77
C LYS A 823 13.00 24.96 -0.49
N ALA A 824 12.04 25.54 -1.22
CA ALA A 824 11.57 26.90 -1.03
C ALA A 824 10.66 27.09 0.21
N ALA A 825 10.21 26.01 0.88
CA ALA A 825 9.36 26.08 2.07
C ALA A 825 10.04 26.80 3.26
N LYS A 826 11.38 26.95 3.24
CA LYS A 826 12.10 27.80 4.20
C LYS A 826 11.52 29.22 4.30
N LYS A 827 10.87 29.73 3.25
CA LYS A 827 10.18 31.03 3.26
C LYS A 827 8.96 31.07 4.19
N LEU A 828 8.33 29.93 4.48
CA LEU A 828 7.18 29.84 5.39
C LEU A 828 7.58 30.17 6.84
N PHE A 829 8.83 29.90 7.21
CA PHE A 829 9.36 30.16 8.56
C PHE A 829 10.06 31.53 8.70
N GLY A 830 9.96 32.37 7.67
CA GLY A 830 10.61 33.68 7.60
C GLY A 830 11.96 33.64 6.88
N HIS A 831 12.21 34.65 6.05
CA HIS A 831 13.45 34.76 5.27
C HIS A 831 13.78 36.24 5.02
N GLN A 832 15.06 36.62 5.20
CA GLN A 832 15.55 37.99 4.95
C GLN A 832 14.74 39.10 5.65
N GLY A 833 14.28 38.85 6.88
CA GLY A 833 13.52 39.83 7.67
C GLY A 833 12.00 39.83 7.44
N VAL A 834 11.49 39.01 6.51
CA VAL A 834 10.05 38.75 6.39
C VAL A 834 9.61 37.77 7.49
N PRO A 835 8.52 38.04 8.23
CA PRO A 835 8.02 37.14 9.27
C PRO A 835 7.57 35.79 8.67
N GLY A 836 7.53 34.77 9.53
CA GLY A 836 6.91 33.49 9.18
C GLY A 836 5.40 33.63 8.99
N VAL A 837 4.82 32.68 8.28
CA VAL A 837 3.37 32.59 8.05
C VAL A 837 2.70 31.90 9.23
N ASP A 838 1.37 32.02 9.32
CA ASP A 838 0.56 31.15 10.16
C ASP A 838 0.58 29.72 9.57
N PHE A 839 1.48 28.90 10.11
CA PHE A 839 1.71 27.54 9.63
C PHE A 839 0.53 26.62 9.96
N ASP A 840 -0.14 26.84 11.08
CA ASP A 840 -1.26 26.00 11.54
C ASP A 840 -2.49 26.24 10.66
N ALA A 841 -2.79 27.50 10.32
CA ALA A 841 -3.85 27.83 9.36
C ALA A 841 -3.57 27.26 7.96
N LEU A 842 -2.30 27.22 7.54
CA LEU A 842 -1.88 26.57 6.29
C LEU A 842 -2.06 25.06 6.36
N ALA A 843 -1.64 24.43 7.45
CA ALA A 843 -1.81 23.00 7.69
C ALA A 843 -3.30 22.60 7.67
N ASP A 844 -4.16 23.35 8.37
CA ASP A 844 -5.62 23.13 8.38
C ASP A 844 -6.22 23.26 6.97
N THR A 845 -5.85 24.30 6.21
CA THR A 845 -6.33 24.50 4.83
C THR A 845 -5.93 23.32 3.93
N VAL A 846 -4.69 22.85 4.02
CA VAL A 846 -4.21 21.70 3.24
C VAL A 846 -4.91 20.41 3.66
N GLN A 847 -5.17 20.22 4.96
CA GLN A 847 -5.91 19.06 5.46
C GLN A 847 -7.37 19.04 4.99
N ARG A 848 -8.05 20.19 4.95
CA ARG A 848 -9.41 20.31 4.38
C ARG A 848 -9.45 19.90 2.91
N VAL A 849 -8.45 20.29 2.12
CA VAL A 849 -8.30 19.84 0.72
C VAL A 849 -8.04 18.33 0.64
N ALA A 850 -7.17 17.80 1.51
CA ALA A 850 -6.89 16.37 1.59
C ALA A 850 -8.15 15.55 1.88
N MET A 851 -8.97 16.00 2.83
CA MET A 851 -10.23 15.36 3.23
C MET A 851 -11.29 15.44 2.14
N LEU A 852 -11.46 16.60 1.49
CA LEU A 852 -12.34 16.75 0.32
C LEU A 852 -11.96 15.76 -0.76
N LYS A 853 -10.66 15.68 -1.07
CA LYS A 853 -10.15 14.82 -2.13
C LYS A 853 -10.29 13.33 -1.79
N ASP A 854 -10.09 12.93 -0.54
CA ASP A 854 -10.26 11.53 -0.10
C ASP A 854 -11.73 11.08 -0.12
N ASN A 855 -12.64 11.97 0.27
CA ASN A 855 -14.07 11.70 0.29
C ASN A 855 -14.68 11.59 -1.12
N HIS A 856 -14.19 12.38 -2.08
CA HIS A 856 -14.82 12.50 -3.41
C HIS A 856 -13.88 12.15 -4.56
N ALA A 857 -13.95 10.91 -5.03
CA ALA A 857 -13.23 10.47 -6.24
C ALA A 857 -13.76 11.14 -7.52
N GLN A 858 -15.00 11.62 -7.50
CA GLN A 858 -15.64 12.39 -8.57
C GLN A 858 -14.93 13.72 -8.83
N VAL A 859 -14.24 14.27 -7.82
CA VAL A 859 -13.40 15.46 -7.95
C VAL A 859 -12.08 15.02 -8.59
N ALA A 860 -12.00 15.14 -9.90
CA ALA A 860 -10.86 14.69 -10.69
C ALA A 860 -9.63 15.57 -10.49
N ASN A 861 -9.81 16.90 -10.46
CA ASN A 861 -8.75 17.86 -10.18
C ASN A 861 -9.26 18.98 -9.27
N ILE A 862 -8.41 19.42 -8.35
CA ILE A 862 -8.58 20.66 -7.59
C ILE A 862 -7.24 21.41 -7.58
N GLN A 863 -7.30 22.72 -7.78
CA GLN A 863 -6.13 23.59 -7.68
C GLN A 863 -6.50 24.88 -6.96
N LEU A 864 -5.81 25.16 -5.85
CA LEU A 864 -5.83 26.43 -5.13
C LEU A 864 -4.56 27.19 -5.49
N SER A 865 -4.70 28.21 -6.34
CA SER A 865 -3.56 28.94 -6.88
C SER A 865 -3.94 30.35 -7.34
N PRO A 866 -3.40 31.41 -6.72
CA PRO A 866 -2.54 31.39 -5.55
C PRO A 866 -3.33 31.21 -4.24
N LEU A 867 -2.73 30.48 -3.31
CA LEU A 867 -3.09 30.47 -1.89
C LEU A 867 -2.06 31.33 -1.15
N LEU A 868 -2.49 32.42 -0.49
CA LEU A 868 -1.59 33.30 0.24
C LEU A 868 -1.56 32.89 1.72
N ALA A 869 -0.38 32.54 2.22
CA ALA A 869 -0.14 32.30 3.65
C ALA A 869 0.54 33.52 4.26
N SER A 870 -0.13 34.17 5.22
CA SER A 870 0.35 35.37 5.91
C SER A 870 0.49 35.10 7.42
N PRO A 871 1.11 36.00 8.21
CA PRO A 871 1.10 35.89 9.66
C PRO A 871 -0.30 35.97 10.30
N GLU A 872 -1.30 36.47 9.55
CA GLU A 872 -2.69 36.66 10.00
C GLU A 872 -3.60 35.49 9.61
N GLY A 873 -3.08 34.50 8.88
CA GLY A 873 -3.84 33.35 8.38
C GLY A 873 -3.67 33.13 6.87
N VAL A 874 -4.59 32.35 6.29
CA VAL A 874 -4.56 31.91 4.89
C VAL A 874 -5.71 32.52 4.09
N SER A 875 -5.41 32.87 2.84
CA SER A 875 -6.38 33.46 1.90
C SER A 875 -6.31 32.74 0.56
N ILE A 876 -7.41 32.10 0.15
CA ILE A 876 -7.51 31.43 -1.15
C ILE A 876 -7.95 32.46 -2.19
N LEU A 877 -7.03 32.90 -3.05
CA LEU A 877 -7.35 33.93 -4.06
C LEU A 877 -8.09 33.37 -5.26
N HIS A 878 -7.85 32.10 -5.60
CA HIS A 878 -8.48 31.46 -6.73
C HIS A 878 -8.46 29.94 -6.55
N ALA A 879 -9.56 29.30 -6.93
CA ALA A 879 -9.71 27.87 -6.96
C ALA A 879 -10.30 27.43 -8.29
N SER A 880 -9.87 26.26 -8.76
CA SER A 880 -10.46 25.61 -9.93
C SER A 880 -10.67 24.13 -9.63
N VAL A 881 -11.83 23.61 -10.03
CA VAL A 881 -12.22 22.22 -9.79
C VAL A 881 -12.74 21.61 -11.08
N ASP A 882 -12.26 20.41 -11.39
CA ASP A 882 -12.78 19.56 -12.47
C ASP A 882 -13.40 18.31 -11.86
N ILE A 883 -14.57 17.93 -12.35
CA ILE A 883 -15.24 16.68 -11.99
C ILE A 883 -15.25 15.72 -13.18
N ALA A 884 -15.26 14.42 -12.90
CA ALA A 884 -15.45 13.36 -13.88
C ALA A 884 -16.15 12.16 -13.22
N ASN A 885 -16.74 11.27 -14.03
CA ASN A 885 -17.10 9.96 -13.51
C ASN A 885 -15.80 9.22 -13.16
N PRO A 886 -15.60 8.82 -11.89
CA PRO A 886 -14.37 8.15 -11.50
C PRO A 886 -14.29 6.81 -12.24
N GLU A 887 -13.18 6.56 -12.94
CA GLU A 887 -12.84 5.21 -13.39
C GLU A 887 -12.79 4.32 -12.13
N GLN A 888 -13.61 3.26 -12.05
CA GLN A 888 -13.88 2.45 -10.85
C GLN A 888 -12.75 2.49 -9.80
N ARG A 889 -12.91 3.19 -8.67
CA ARG A 889 -11.92 3.22 -7.57
C ARG A 889 -11.49 1.78 -7.22
N THR A 890 -10.19 1.47 -7.22
CA THR A 890 -9.67 0.15 -6.83
C THR A 890 -9.58 -0.02 -5.31
N ASP A 891 -9.68 1.09 -4.56
CA ASP A 891 -9.65 1.20 -3.11
C ASP A 891 -11.07 1.30 -2.53
N SER A 892 -11.91 0.31 -2.83
CA SER A 892 -13.11 0.17 -2.03
C SER A 892 -12.68 -0.14 -0.58
N ALA A 893 -13.31 0.50 0.41
CA ALA A 893 -13.14 0.13 1.82
C ALA A 893 -13.60 -1.31 2.14
N ARG A 894 -14.10 -2.02 1.13
CA ARG A 894 -14.58 -3.39 1.23
C ARG A 894 -13.38 -4.33 1.17
N ARG A 895 -13.47 -5.40 1.95
CA ARG A 895 -12.54 -6.50 1.86
C ARG A 895 -12.69 -7.19 0.51
N ALA A 896 -11.70 -7.01 -0.36
CA ALA A 896 -11.66 -7.59 -1.68
C ALA A 896 -10.21 -7.89 -2.08
N MET A 897 -10.03 -9.01 -2.77
CA MET A 897 -8.80 -9.31 -3.50
C MET A 897 -8.73 -8.43 -4.74
N SER A 898 -7.53 -8.15 -5.24
CA SER A 898 -7.37 -7.41 -6.50
C SER A 898 -8.13 -8.14 -7.62
N ARG A 899 -8.97 -7.40 -8.35
CA ARG A 899 -9.55 -7.86 -9.61
C ARG A 899 -8.45 -7.86 -10.68
N TYR A 900 -8.50 -8.84 -11.58
CA TYR A 900 -7.67 -8.97 -12.78
C TYR A 900 -8.50 -8.64 -14.02
#